data_AF-A0A9P4R8G8-F1
#
_entry.id   AF-A0A9P4R8G8-F1
#
_cell.length_a   1.000
_cell.length_b   1.000
_cell.length_c   1.000
_cell.angle_alpha   90.00
_cell.angle_beta   90.00
_cell.angle_gamma   90.00
#
_symmetry.space_group_name_H-M   'P 1'
#
loop_
_entity.id
_entity.type
_entity.pdbx_description
1 polymer ?
#
loop_
_entity_poly.entity_id
_entity_poly.type
_entity_poly.pdbx_seq_one_letter_code
_entity_poly.pdbx_strand_id
1 'polypeptide(L)'
;MPVQHTICGQPVRLQVPPRRFQLLLAFIFAVITTLTLFGPPSSADIPTYEEAKEFVKNPQLPSMPDLPMLGPGAHKPATPTNSSASSLYGPIQWLSDFKWRNPFSNSITLDENTALLPPFDARPPIYTFYDVRSKQDKALSEAENRLILTWRRAWWAQGFRPQVLSRAEAMKHPQYQMVQRLKLESIVELEIMRWLAWGHMGGGILANWLALPMATYDNPMLSFLRRNEYPNLSRVDTLSNAVFFGGAADVNTAITKVIDHPLFKNVTENKDKIAEMGSKPGGTVVNMLSEDDIAVDAKANGIAYYSKDTLSKSYKTLSEKLTGNTTQVVGLDMLAGLINSHLHLTFQETFGEGIAVVKPLPEHTTALLYEAIDIARNLTQCPPSPAPKSCPPNRLECTPCDHSKPPKLQLVPSYRNSSALYNIGTVPHPYTLNLLHYTRDTLDENFLRRNAARNLWLDAVTKDVLDKDHTNEQRVIAFKEIVATPNQASNSLWLTAERVSQADLDWIFGFTLPQVSSKPDDKSDLTYFPRPAMPQPLEGVQIPEEKWIKNEEERLQKARNALQSEDRRMKDIIDMVEKWNLGDTEIWKFSRAWSARRRVERKKWEEEEHRYAGAESKAGLHTGGGAGGRWTDKLKS
;
A
#
# COMPACT_ATOMS: atom_id res chain seq x y z
N MET A 1 -4.67 33.65 29.41
CA MET A 1 -4.62 33.62 30.89
C MET A 1 -5.84 32.84 31.38
N PRO A 2 -5.71 31.86 32.30
CA PRO A 2 -6.85 31.09 32.77
C PRO A 2 -7.69 31.93 33.74
N VAL A 3 -9.00 31.93 33.53
CA VAL A 3 -9.98 32.73 34.30
C VAL A 3 -10.20 32.08 35.67
N GLN A 4 -9.93 32.81 36.75
CA GLN A 4 -10.27 32.40 38.12
C GLN A 4 -11.71 32.85 38.43
N HIS A 5 -12.59 31.89 38.72
CA HIS A 5 -13.95 32.17 39.18
C HIS A 5 -13.96 32.39 40.70
N THR A 6 -14.53 33.53 41.14
CA THR A 6 -14.71 33.92 42.54
C THR A 6 -16.19 33.90 42.91
N ILE A 7 -16.51 33.48 44.13
CA ILE A 7 -17.85 33.60 44.73
C ILE A 7 -17.67 34.32 46.08
N CYS A 8 -18.46 35.38 46.31
CA CYS A 8 -18.40 36.22 47.53
C CYS A 8 -16.99 36.73 47.89
N GLY A 9 -16.19 37.10 46.89
CA GLY A 9 -14.90 37.79 47.10
C GLY A 9 -13.74 36.90 47.55
N GLN A 10 -13.91 35.57 47.63
CA GLN A 10 -12.81 34.64 47.87
C GLN A 10 -12.63 33.65 46.70
N PRO A 11 -11.38 33.28 46.35
CA PRO A 11 -11.09 32.31 45.29
C PRO A 11 -11.48 30.89 45.75
N VAL A 12 -12.43 30.27 45.05
CA VAL A 12 -12.85 28.89 45.33
C VAL A 12 -11.87 27.92 44.66
N ARG A 13 -11.03 27.24 45.45
CA ARG A 13 -10.28 26.08 44.97
C ARG A 13 -11.19 24.85 45.05
N LEU A 14 -11.82 24.47 43.93
CA LEU A 14 -12.44 23.15 43.82
C LEU A 14 -11.34 22.08 43.83
N GLN A 15 -11.04 21.53 45.00
CA GLN A 15 -10.24 20.31 45.11
C GLN A 15 -11.05 19.14 44.57
N VAL A 16 -10.92 18.90 43.26
CA VAL A 16 -11.46 17.70 42.65
C VAL A 16 -10.69 16.50 43.19
N PRO A 17 -11.37 15.48 43.74
CA PRO A 17 -10.70 14.29 44.27
C PRO A 17 -9.96 13.54 43.13
N PRO A 18 -8.91 12.76 43.45
CA PRO A 18 -8.14 12.02 42.45
C PRO A 18 -9.03 11.16 41.54
N ARG A 19 -8.67 11.02 40.25
CA ARG A 19 -9.49 10.36 39.20
C ARG A 19 -10.07 8.99 39.61
N ARG A 20 -9.36 8.22 40.44
CA ARG A 20 -9.84 6.92 40.96
C ARG A 20 -11.10 7.04 41.84
N PHE A 21 -11.23 8.12 42.62
CA PHE A 21 -12.40 8.38 43.45
C PHE A 21 -13.56 8.97 42.64
N GLN A 22 -13.28 9.70 41.56
CA GLN A 22 -14.29 10.19 40.63
C GLN A 22 -14.97 9.03 39.89
N LEU A 23 -14.20 8.06 39.41
CA LEU A 23 -14.73 6.85 38.77
C LEU A 23 -15.59 6.02 39.73
N LEU A 24 -15.13 5.89 40.99
CA LEU A 24 -15.87 5.14 42.01
C LEU A 24 -17.19 5.84 42.38
N LEU A 25 -17.20 7.17 42.51
CA LEU A 25 -18.42 7.94 42.73
C LEU A 25 -19.38 7.87 41.55
N ALA A 26 -18.87 7.92 40.31
CA ALA A 26 -19.70 7.77 39.11
C ALA A 26 -20.34 6.37 39.03
N PHE A 27 -19.60 5.32 39.39
CA PHE A 27 -20.11 3.96 39.43
C PHE A 27 -21.19 3.79 40.51
N ILE A 28 -20.96 4.30 41.72
CA ILE A 28 -21.96 4.27 42.80
C ILE A 28 -23.23 5.01 42.38
N PHE A 29 -23.08 6.17 41.74
CA PHE A 29 -24.22 6.94 41.24
C PHE A 29 -25.00 6.14 40.19
N ALA A 30 -24.32 5.49 39.24
CA ALA A 30 -24.97 4.65 38.23
C ALA A 30 -25.76 3.49 38.86
N VAL A 31 -25.21 2.82 39.88
CA VAL A 31 -25.87 1.72 40.60
C VAL A 31 -27.09 2.20 41.38
N ILE A 32 -27.00 3.33 42.08
CA ILE A 32 -28.15 3.92 42.79
C ILE A 32 -29.24 4.35 41.80
N THR A 33 -28.85 4.94 40.67
CA THR A 33 -29.80 5.37 39.63
C THR A 33 -30.51 4.18 38.99
N THR A 34 -29.80 3.06 38.77
CA THR A 34 -30.43 1.84 38.24
C THR A 34 -31.35 1.17 39.26
N LEU A 35 -30.96 1.08 40.53
CA LEU A 35 -31.81 0.52 41.58
C LEU A 35 -33.07 1.37 41.85
N THR A 36 -32.98 2.69 41.71
CA THR A 36 -34.13 3.60 41.88
C THR A 36 -35.07 3.58 40.67
N LEU A 37 -34.55 3.46 39.45
CA LEU A 37 -35.37 3.41 38.24
C LEU A 37 -36.00 2.04 37.98
N PHE A 38 -35.32 0.95 38.33
CA PHE A 38 -35.72 -0.41 37.93
C PHE A 38 -36.05 -1.34 39.12
N GLY A 39 -35.87 -0.89 40.36
CA GLY A 39 -36.13 -1.68 41.56
C GLY A 39 -35.13 -2.84 41.76
N PRO A 40 -35.13 -3.49 42.93
CA PRO A 40 -34.38 -4.74 43.11
C PRO A 40 -35.01 -5.86 42.28
N PRO A 41 -34.22 -6.77 41.68
CA PRO A 41 -34.76 -7.90 40.92
C PRO A 41 -35.61 -8.79 41.83
N SER A 42 -36.87 -8.99 41.42
CA SER A 42 -37.82 -9.86 42.11
C SER A 42 -37.40 -11.32 41.97
N SER A 43 -37.33 -12.05 43.09
CA SER A 43 -37.03 -13.48 43.14
C SER A 43 -38.21 -14.38 42.72
N ALA A 44 -39.23 -13.82 42.07
CA ALA A 44 -40.46 -14.53 41.70
C ALA A 44 -40.44 -15.15 40.29
N ASP A 45 -39.44 -14.85 39.45
CA ASP A 45 -39.39 -15.29 38.05
C ASP A 45 -38.34 -16.40 37.79
N ILE A 46 -38.20 -17.34 38.73
CA ILE A 46 -37.45 -18.58 38.47
C ILE A 46 -38.47 -19.71 38.29
N PRO A 47 -38.70 -20.17 37.05
CA PRO A 47 -39.68 -21.22 36.79
C PRO A 47 -39.28 -22.52 37.48
N THR A 48 -40.25 -23.18 38.08
CA THR A 48 -40.04 -24.41 38.84
C THR A 48 -39.77 -25.57 37.87
N TYR A 49 -38.99 -26.57 38.31
CA TYR A 49 -38.59 -27.71 37.47
C TYR A 49 -39.77 -28.47 36.84
N GLU A 50 -40.92 -28.48 37.52
CA GLU A 50 -42.14 -29.13 37.02
C GLU A 50 -42.78 -28.35 35.84
N GLU A 51 -42.74 -27.01 35.87
CA GLU A 51 -43.26 -26.15 34.79
C GLU A 51 -42.43 -26.26 33.51
N ALA A 52 -41.11 -26.41 33.65
CA ALA A 52 -40.21 -26.65 32.52
C ALA A 52 -40.43 -28.03 31.88
N LYS A 53 -40.89 -29.02 32.65
CA LYS A 53 -41.10 -30.39 32.17
C LYS A 53 -42.44 -30.57 31.43
N GLU A 54 -43.46 -29.81 31.80
CA GLU A 54 -44.74 -29.78 31.08
C GLU A 54 -44.66 -29.04 29.75
N PHE A 55 -43.90 -27.94 29.66
CA PHE A 55 -43.74 -27.15 28.43
C PHE A 55 -43.03 -27.91 27.30
N VAL A 56 -42.17 -28.87 27.64
CA VAL A 56 -41.46 -29.72 26.67
C VAL A 56 -42.35 -30.85 26.12
N LYS A 57 -43.36 -31.29 26.88
CA LYS A 57 -44.22 -32.41 26.48
C LYS A 57 -45.34 -32.02 25.50
N ASN A 58 -45.86 -30.79 25.58
CA ASN A 58 -46.92 -30.31 24.69
C ASN A 58 -46.69 -28.83 24.32
N PRO A 59 -45.94 -28.52 23.25
CA PRO A 59 -45.79 -27.14 22.80
C PRO A 59 -47.11 -26.67 22.16
N GLN A 60 -47.93 -25.95 22.92
CA GLN A 60 -49.08 -25.23 22.35
C GLN A 60 -48.57 -23.94 21.68
N LEU A 61 -48.56 -23.93 20.35
CA LEU A 61 -48.32 -22.72 19.57
C LEU A 61 -49.58 -21.83 19.62
N PRO A 62 -49.48 -20.55 20.01
CA PRO A 62 -50.61 -19.64 19.94
C PRO A 62 -50.97 -19.35 18.47
N SER A 63 -52.26 -19.43 18.12
CA SER A 63 -52.75 -19.07 16.79
C SER A 63 -52.57 -17.57 16.55
N MET A 64 -51.82 -17.20 15.51
CA MET A 64 -51.67 -15.80 15.10
C MET A 64 -52.87 -15.34 14.26
N PRO A 65 -53.33 -14.08 14.42
CA PRO A 65 -54.34 -13.50 13.55
C PRO A 65 -53.78 -13.15 12.16
N ASP A 66 -54.64 -13.30 11.14
CA ASP A 66 -54.35 -13.04 9.72
C ASP A 66 -53.74 -11.64 9.46
N LEU A 67 -52.54 -11.61 8.87
CA LEU A 67 -51.88 -10.43 8.33
C LEU A 67 -51.77 -10.57 6.80
N PRO A 68 -51.86 -9.46 6.04
CA PRO A 68 -52.08 -9.50 4.61
C PRO A 68 -50.85 -10.00 3.87
N MET A 69 -51.14 -10.79 2.84
CA MET A 69 -50.24 -11.43 1.88
C MET A 69 -49.09 -10.53 1.42
N LEU A 70 -47.91 -10.68 2.03
CA LEU A 70 -46.62 -10.30 1.46
C LEU A 70 -45.95 -11.57 0.92
N GLY A 71 -45.54 -11.53 -0.36
CA GLY A 71 -44.69 -12.57 -0.95
C GLY A 71 -43.40 -12.79 -0.15
N PRO A 72 -42.70 -13.91 -0.33
CA PRO A 72 -41.54 -14.24 0.48
C PRO A 72 -40.48 -13.15 0.31
N GLY A 73 -40.19 -12.44 1.40
CA GLY A 73 -39.08 -11.51 1.49
C GLY A 73 -37.80 -12.28 1.20
N ALA A 74 -37.13 -11.91 0.11
CA ALA A 74 -35.78 -12.39 -0.17
C ALA A 74 -34.89 -12.07 1.05
N HIS A 75 -34.13 -13.06 1.52
CA HIS A 75 -33.05 -12.80 2.47
C HIS A 75 -32.21 -11.65 1.91
N LYS A 76 -32.04 -10.58 2.70
CA LYS A 76 -30.93 -9.65 2.43
C LYS A 76 -29.68 -10.52 2.37
N PRO A 77 -28.92 -10.53 1.25
CA PRO A 77 -27.65 -11.24 1.22
C PRO A 77 -26.86 -10.79 2.44
N ALA A 78 -26.19 -11.74 3.11
CA ALA A 78 -25.36 -11.44 4.27
C ALA A 78 -24.51 -10.21 3.95
N THR A 79 -24.66 -9.14 4.73
CA THR A 79 -23.85 -7.93 4.56
C THR A 79 -22.39 -8.37 4.62
N PRO A 80 -21.65 -8.31 3.51
CA PRO A 80 -20.24 -8.64 3.50
C PRO A 80 -19.57 -7.67 4.47
N THR A 81 -18.68 -8.16 5.32
CA THR A 81 -17.90 -7.35 6.28
C THR A 81 -17.49 -6.04 5.63
N ASN A 82 -18.12 -4.95 6.08
CA ASN A 82 -18.22 -3.66 5.40
C ASN A 82 -16.87 -3.22 4.84
N SER A 83 -16.73 -3.28 3.53
CA SER A 83 -15.58 -2.70 2.84
C SER A 83 -15.98 -1.31 2.35
N SER A 84 -15.87 -0.35 3.25
CA SER A 84 -16.22 1.04 3.01
C SER A 84 -15.05 1.96 3.31
N ALA A 85 -14.92 3.04 2.55
CA ALA A 85 -14.01 4.12 2.83
C ALA A 85 -14.75 5.46 2.81
N SER A 86 -14.42 6.34 3.75
CA SER A 86 -14.87 7.74 3.70
C SER A 86 -14.10 8.49 2.62
N SER A 87 -14.81 9.33 1.85
CA SER A 87 -14.16 10.27 0.94
C SER A 87 -14.94 11.59 0.89
N LEU A 88 -14.31 12.63 0.34
CA LEU A 88 -14.93 13.94 0.18
C LEU A 88 -16.15 13.93 -0.74
N TYR A 89 -16.25 12.95 -1.65
CA TYR A 89 -17.30 12.84 -2.67
C TYR A 89 -18.34 11.75 -2.31
N GLY A 90 -18.64 11.58 -1.02
CA GLY A 90 -19.54 10.54 -0.50
C GLY A 90 -18.84 9.24 -0.05
N PRO A 91 -19.59 8.31 0.55
CA PRO A 91 -19.07 7.01 0.97
C PRO A 91 -18.67 6.18 -0.26
N ILE A 92 -17.51 5.54 -0.20
CA ILE A 92 -17.07 4.58 -1.21
C ILE A 92 -17.35 3.19 -0.63
N GLN A 93 -18.25 2.44 -1.23
CA GLN A 93 -18.57 1.07 -0.82
C GLN A 93 -18.17 0.10 -1.92
N TRP A 94 -17.68 -1.08 -1.53
CA TRP A 94 -17.43 -2.14 -2.48
C TRP A 94 -17.74 -3.52 -1.92
N LEU A 95 -18.10 -4.41 -2.84
CA LEU A 95 -18.25 -5.84 -2.62
C LEU A 95 -17.16 -6.57 -3.39
N SER A 96 -16.48 -7.50 -2.73
CA SER A 96 -15.51 -8.37 -3.39
C SER A 96 -16.18 -9.69 -3.78
N ASP A 97 -16.23 -10.01 -5.08
CA ASP A 97 -16.87 -11.23 -5.59
C ASP A 97 -16.19 -11.72 -6.89
N PHE A 98 -16.17 -13.02 -7.14
CA PHE A 98 -15.63 -13.61 -8.37
C PHE A 98 -16.38 -13.17 -9.64
N LYS A 99 -17.62 -12.69 -9.51
CA LYS A 99 -18.44 -12.14 -10.60
C LYS A 99 -18.13 -10.68 -10.94
N TRP A 100 -17.02 -10.12 -10.45
CA TRP A 100 -16.59 -8.73 -10.72
C TRP A 100 -16.46 -8.37 -12.21
N ARG A 101 -16.31 -9.36 -13.09
CA ARG A 101 -16.36 -9.21 -14.55
C ARG A 101 -17.78 -8.97 -15.09
N ASN A 102 -18.78 -8.81 -14.24
CA ASN A 102 -20.08 -8.32 -14.65
C ASN A 102 -19.94 -6.85 -15.09
N PRO A 103 -20.48 -6.44 -16.26
CA PRO A 103 -20.44 -5.05 -16.71
C PRO A 103 -20.85 -4.07 -15.63
N PHE A 104 -22.00 -4.27 -14.97
CA PHE A 104 -22.54 -3.32 -14.00
C PHE A 104 -22.62 -3.92 -12.60
N SER A 105 -22.01 -3.24 -11.62
CA SER A 105 -21.94 -3.70 -10.23
C SER A 105 -23.32 -3.91 -9.60
N ASN A 106 -24.27 -3.02 -9.91
CA ASN A 106 -25.64 -3.02 -9.37
C ASN A 106 -26.41 -4.32 -9.65
N SER A 107 -26.10 -5.03 -10.73
CA SER A 107 -26.75 -6.30 -11.08
C SER A 107 -26.46 -7.42 -10.09
N ILE A 108 -25.39 -7.29 -9.30
CA ILE A 108 -24.99 -8.24 -8.25
C ILE A 108 -25.16 -7.63 -6.87
N THR A 109 -24.75 -6.37 -6.67
CA THR A 109 -24.79 -5.70 -5.36
C THR A 109 -26.21 -5.32 -4.95
N LEU A 110 -27.13 -5.17 -5.90
CA LEU A 110 -28.46 -4.59 -5.71
C LEU A 110 -28.45 -3.17 -5.12
N ASP A 111 -27.29 -2.50 -5.17
CA ASP A 111 -27.06 -1.13 -4.72
C ASP A 111 -26.23 -0.38 -5.77
N GLU A 112 -26.73 0.77 -6.21
CA GLU A 112 -26.12 1.60 -7.24
C GLU A 112 -24.79 2.23 -6.78
N ASN A 113 -24.60 2.41 -5.48
CA ASN A 113 -23.42 3.06 -4.90
C ASN A 113 -22.29 2.09 -4.52
N THR A 114 -22.54 0.78 -4.61
CA THR A 114 -21.55 -0.24 -4.28
C THR A 114 -20.86 -0.76 -5.54
N ALA A 115 -19.54 -0.64 -5.61
CA ALA A 115 -18.74 -1.19 -6.70
C ALA A 115 -18.42 -2.67 -6.48
N LEU A 116 -18.46 -3.48 -7.53
CA LEU A 116 -18.08 -4.89 -7.50
C LEU A 116 -16.62 -5.05 -7.91
N LEU A 117 -15.76 -5.45 -6.97
CA LEU A 117 -14.32 -5.63 -7.16
C LEU A 117 -13.97 -7.13 -7.17
N PRO A 118 -12.85 -7.55 -7.81
CA PRO A 118 -12.40 -8.92 -7.71
C PRO A 118 -12.09 -9.30 -6.25
N PRO A 119 -12.10 -10.58 -5.89
CA PRO A 119 -11.63 -11.04 -4.59
C PRO A 119 -10.24 -10.47 -4.26
N PHE A 120 -10.01 -10.26 -2.98
CA PHE A 120 -8.75 -9.71 -2.52
C PHE A 120 -7.73 -10.84 -2.36
N ASP A 121 -6.68 -10.85 -3.19
CA ASP A 121 -5.59 -11.82 -3.07
C ASP A 121 -4.77 -11.51 -1.81
N ALA A 122 -4.66 -12.51 -0.92
CA ALA A 122 -3.89 -12.35 0.30
C ALA A 122 -2.40 -12.23 -0.03
N ARG A 123 -1.79 -11.11 0.36
CA ARG A 123 -0.35 -10.89 0.21
C ARG A 123 0.42 -11.85 1.13
N PRO A 124 1.38 -12.64 0.61
CA PRO A 124 2.22 -13.48 1.46
C PRO A 124 3.03 -12.62 2.42
N PRO A 125 3.19 -13.06 3.67
CA PRO A 125 4.06 -12.38 4.60
C PRO A 125 5.52 -12.52 4.16
N ILE A 126 6.26 -11.42 4.23
CA ILE A 126 7.72 -11.42 4.12
C ILE A 126 8.31 -10.76 5.35
N TYR A 127 9.25 -11.47 5.96
CA TYR A 127 9.84 -11.08 7.23
C TYR A 127 11.23 -10.53 7.01
N THR A 128 11.57 -9.49 7.77
CA THR A 128 12.97 -9.15 8.01
C THR A 128 13.24 -9.08 9.49
N PHE A 129 14.48 -9.27 9.90
CA PHE A 129 14.87 -9.20 11.30
C PHE A 129 15.74 -7.98 11.53
N TYR A 130 15.32 -7.15 12.49
CA TYR A 130 16.02 -5.94 12.89
C TYR A 130 15.97 -5.81 14.40
N ASP A 131 17.15 -5.79 15.03
CA ASP A 131 17.30 -5.65 16.47
C ASP A 131 18.12 -4.39 16.77
N VAL A 132 17.51 -3.45 17.50
CA VAL A 132 18.13 -2.17 17.84
C VAL A 132 19.14 -2.39 18.96
N ARG A 133 20.34 -1.82 18.83
CA ARG A 133 21.32 -1.90 19.91
C ARG A 133 20.83 -1.08 21.11
N SER A 134 20.96 -1.63 22.31
CA SER A 134 20.44 -1.03 23.56
C SER A 134 20.96 0.38 23.90
N LYS A 135 22.00 0.87 23.21
CA LYS A 135 22.59 2.21 23.36
C LYS A 135 22.85 2.88 22.00
N GLN A 136 21.90 2.77 21.08
CA GLN A 136 22.04 3.36 19.74
C GLN A 136 21.64 4.84 19.73
N ASP A 137 22.39 5.66 18.99
CA ASP A 137 22.05 7.06 18.77
C ASP A 137 20.72 7.21 18.00
N LYS A 138 19.99 8.29 18.28
CA LYS A 138 18.69 8.56 17.66
C LYS A 138 18.82 8.81 16.16
N ALA A 139 19.81 9.59 15.72
CA ALA A 139 20.00 9.89 14.30
C ALA A 139 20.38 8.63 13.52
N LEU A 140 21.22 7.78 14.12
CA LEU A 140 21.55 6.48 13.55
C LEU A 140 20.31 5.57 13.42
N SER A 141 19.49 5.51 14.47
CA SER A 141 18.24 4.73 14.46
C SER A 141 17.28 5.25 13.39
N GLU A 142 17.10 6.57 13.24
CA GLU A 142 16.24 7.15 12.21
C GLU A 142 16.74 6.81 10.79
N ALA A 143 18.05 6.86 10.54
CA ALA A 143 18.62 6.51 9.24
C ALA A 143 18.40 5.04 8.88
N GLU A 144 18.57 4.11 9.84
CA GLU A 144 18.24 2.69 9.64
C GLU A 144 16.74 2.49 9.40
N ASN A 145 15.87 3.21 10.13
CA ASN A 145 14.43 3.15 9.91
C ASN A 145 14.02 3.63 8.50
N ARG A 146 14.72 4.62 7.92
CA ARG A 146 14.47 5.03 6.52
C ARG A 146 14.78 3.91 5.54
N LEU A 147 15.88 3.18 5.74
CA LEU A 147 16.22 2.01 4.90
C LEU A 147 15.16 0.91 5.00
N ILE A 148 14.71 0.60 6.23
CA ILE A 148 13.66 -0.40 6.45
C ILE A 148 12.33 0.06 5.86
N LEU A 149 12.01 1.35 5.90
CA LEU A 149 10.81 1.89 5.24
C LEU A 149 10.90 1.71 3.71
N THR A 150 12.06 1.98 3.10
CA THR A 150 12.28 1.71 1.66
C THR A 150 12.10 0.22 1.35
N TRP A 151 12.62 -0.67 2.20
CA TRP A 151 12.41 -2.11 2.09
C TRP A 151 10.92 -2.48 2.16
N ARG A 152 10.19 -1.95 3.15
CA ARG A 152 8.74 -2.16 3.29
C ARG A 152 7.98 -1.71 2.05
N ARG A 153 8.27 -0.52 1.52
CA ARG A 153 7.62 0.01 0.31
C ARG A 153 7.90 -0.86 -0.91
N ALA A 154 9.15 -1.25 -1.13
CA ALA A 154 9.55 -2.06 -2.28
C ALA A 154 8.85 -3.44 -2.30
N TRP A 155 8.83 -4.14 -1.15
CA TRP A 155 8.16 -5.43 -1.03
C TRP A 155 6.63 -5.30 -1.09
N TRP A 156 6.06 -4.23 -0.54
CA TRP A 156 4.63 -3.93 -0.66
C TRP A 156 4.22 -3.75 -2.12
N ALA A 157 4.95 -2.94 -2.91
CA ALA A 157 4.64 -2.72 -4.32
C ALA A 157 4.67 -4.02 -5.13
N GLN A 158 5.52 -4.98 -4.76
CA GLN A 158 5.69 -6.27 -5.44
C GLN A 158 4.69 -7.36 -5.02
N GLY A 159 3.71 -7.04 -4.18
CA GLY A 159 2.63 -7.97 -3.82
C GLY A 159 2.81 -8.67 -2.48
N PHE A 160 3.78 -8.30 -1.65
CA PHE A 160 4.05 -8.93 -0.36
C PHE A 160 3.53 -8.10 0.81
N ARG A 161 3.43 -8.73 2.00
CA ARG A 161 3.09 -8.08 3.27
C ARG A 161 4.34 -8.03 4.16
N PRO A 162 5.10 -6.92 4.13
CA PRO A 162 6.34 -6.82 4.89
C PRO A 162 6.07 -6.71 6.39
N GLN A 163 6.85 -7.44 7.18
CA GLN A 163 6.80 -7.43 8.64
C GLN A 163 8.23 -7.42 9.20
N VAL A 164 8.47 -6.60 10.22
CA VAL A 164 9.79 -6.45 10.82
C VAL A 164 9.80 -7.13 12.18
N LEU A 165 10.51 -8.25 12.24
CA LEU A 165 10.72 -9.05 13.43
C LEU A 165 11.86 -8.49 14.27
N SER A 166 11.77 -8.71 15.57
CA SER A 166 12.75 -8.30 16.56
C SER A 166 13.06 -9.47 17.50
N ARG A 167 13.92 -9.22 18.49
CA ARG A 167 14.20 -10.17 19.56
C ARG A 167 12.93 -10.56 20.34
N ALA A 168 11.89 -9.72 20.37
CA ALA A 168 10.63 -10.02 21.05
C ALA A 168 9.90 -11.22 20.43
N GLU A 169 9.95 -11.36 19.10
CA GLU A 169 9.39 -12.52 18.40
C GLU A 169 10.24 -13.77 18.63
N ALA A 170 11.57 -13.64 18.63
CA ALA A 170 12.48 -14.75 18.95
C ALA A 170 12.24 -15.33 20.35
N MET A 171 11.95 -14.47 21.34
CA MET A 171 11.67 -14.87 22.73
C MET A 171 10.45 -15.77 22.89
N LYS A 172 9.52 -15.74 21.92
CA LYS A 172 8.30 -16.56 21.94
C LYS A 172 8.53 -17.94 21.34
N HIS A 173 9.70 -18.21 20.76
CA HIS A 173 10.03 -19.51 20.22
C HIS A 173 10.32 -20.54 21.33
N PRO A 174 9.83 -21.79 21.24
CA PRO A 174 10.03 -22.81 22.28
C PRO A 174 11.50 -23.06 22.63
N GLN A 175 12.39 -22.95 21.65
CA GLN A 175 13.83 -23.22 21.82
C GLN A 175 14.65 -22.01 22.30
N TYR A 176 14.02 -20.84 22.52
CA TYR A 176 14.71 -19.63 22.95
C TYR A 176 15.52 -19.83 24.25
N GLN A 177 14.91 -20.50 25.24
CA GLN A 177 15.57 -20.75 26.53
C GLN A 177 16.82 -21.63 26.40
N MET A 178 16.83 -22.57 25.45
CA MET A 178 18.00 -23.41 25.18
C MET A 178 19.13 -22.57 24.60
N VAL A 179 18.83 -21.73 23.59
CA VAL A 179 19.83 -20.85 22.96
C VAL A 179 20.44 -19.87 23.96
N GLN A 180 19.65 -19.30 24.87
CA GLN A 180 20.18 -18.40 25.92
C GLN A 180 21.19 -19.09 26.85
N ARG A 181 21.03 -20.40 27.10
CA ARG A 181 21.97 -21.17 27.95
C ARG A 181 23.30 -21.44 27.26
N LEU A 182 23.34 -21.46 25.93
CA LEU A 182 24.56 -21.69 25.14
C LEU A 182 25.56 -20.53 25.23
N LYS A 183 25.14 -19.34 25.67
CA LYS A 183 26.01 -18.14 25.82
C LYS A 183 26.85 -17.85 24.58
N LEU A 184 26.19 -17.85 23.43
CA LEU A 184 26.82 -17.66 22.12
C LEU A 184 27.39 -16.24 21.96
N GLU A 185 28.36 -16.10 21.06
CA GLU A 185 28.87 -14.79 20.67
C GLU A 185 27.80 -13.97 19.94
N SER A 186 27.83 -12.65 20.10
CA SER A 186 26.77 -11.74 19.65
C SER A 186 26.33 -11.89 18.19
N ILE A 187 27.25 -12.15 17.27
CA ILE A 187 26.95 -12.31 15.83
C ILE A 187 26.17 -13.60 15.58
N VAL A 188 26.63 -14.71 16.17
CA VAL A 188 26.01 -16.03 16.04
C VAL A 188 24.66 -16.05 16.76
N GLU A 189 24.59 -15.45 17.94
CA GLU A 189 23.34 -15.29 18.68
C GLU A 189 22.31 -14.52 17.86
N LEU A 190 22.70 -13.40 17.23
CA LEU A 190 21.80 -12.61 16.40
C LEU A 190 21.27 -13.42 15.21
N GLU A 191 22.12 -14.21 14.56
CA GLU A 191 21.69 -15.07 13.46
C GLU A 191 20.67 -16.12 13.92
N ILE A 192 20.91 -16.78 15.05
CA ILE A 192 19.97 -17.76 15.60
C ILE A 192 18.67 -17.09 16.06
N MET A 193 18.74 -15.91 16.68
CA MET A 193 17.55 -15.12 17.06
C MET A 193 16.69 -14.78 15.85
N ARG A 194 17.32 -14.43 14.73
CA ARG A 194 16.61 -14.20 13.45
C ARG A 194 15.84 -15.44 13.02
N TRP A 195 16.47 -16.62 13.07
CA TRP A 195 15.80 -17.89 12.72
C TRP A 195 14.70 -18.27 13.71
N LEU A 196 14.91 -18.09 15.02
CA LEU A 196 13.88 -18.32 16.04
C LEU A 196 12.65 -17.42 15.84
N ALA A 197 12.87 -16.14 15.53
CA ALA A 197 11.80 -15.21 15.23
C ALA A 197 11.01 -15.66 13.99
N TRP A 198 11.71 -16.09 12.94
CA TRP A 198 11.08 -16.60 11.72
C TRP A 198 10.30 -17.91 11.95
N GLY A 199 10.86 -18.85 12.72
CA GLY A 199 10.19 -20.09 13.12
C GLY A 199 8.92 -19.81 13.94
N HIS A 200 8.95 -18.81 14.83
CA HIS A 200 7.78 -18.39 15.61
C HIS A 200 6.65 -17.85 14.71
N MET A 201 7.00 -17.17 13.62
CA MET A 201 6.01 -16.67 12.65
C MET A 201 5.41 -17.77 11.74
N GLY A 202 5.88 -19.02 11.86
CA GLY A 202 5.33 -20.15 11.12
C GLY A 202 5.90 -20.31 9.70
N GLY A 203 7.18 -19.96 9.49
CA GLY A 203 7.83 -20.08 8.18
C GLY A 203 7.49 -18.91 7.25
N GLY A 204 7.37 -19.14 5.95
CA GLY A 204 7.16 -18.08 4.96
C GLY A 204 8.46 -17.65 4.29
N ILE A 205 8.62 -16.35 4.05
CA ILE A 205 9.83 -15.77 3.43
C ILE A 205 10.58 -14.94 4.47
N LEU A 206 11.86 -15.22 4.68
CA LEU A 206 12.76 -14.42 5.49
C LEU A 206 13.80 -13.74 4.58
N ALA A 207 13.78 -12.40 4.55
CA ALA A 207 14.68 -11.59 3.77
C ALA A 207 15.50 -10.62 4.65
N ASN A 208 16.74 -10.39 4.28
CA ASN A 208 17.56 -9.32 4.83
C ASN A 208 16.94 -7.97 4.45
N TRP A 209 16.99 -6.97 5.34
CA TRP A 209 16.46 -5.64 5.09
C TRP A 209 17.23 -4.86 4.01
N LEU A 210 18.40 -5.36 3.59
CA LEU A 210 19.17 -4.91 2.43
C LEU A 210 18.96 -5.76 1.16
N ALA A 211 17.99 -6.69 1.18
CA ALA A 211 17.55 -7.45 0.02
C ALA A 211 16.21 -6.90 -0.50
N LEU A 212 16.22 -6.37 -1.72
CA LEU A 212 15.08 -5.66 -2.31
C LEU A 212 14.63 -6.28 -3.64
N PRO A 213 13.33 -6.29 -3.92
CA PRO A 213 12.79 -6.90 -5.14
C PRO A 213 12.97 -5.92 -6.31
N MET A 214 14.02 -6.13 -7.10
CA MET A 214 14.39 -5.30 -8.25
C MET A 214 14.14 -6.07 -9.55
N ALA A 215 12.87 -6.37 -9.82
CA ALA A 215 12.44 -7.00 -11.04
C ALA A 215 11.01 -6.63 -11.46
N THR A 216 10.63 -7.07 -12.67
CA THR A 216 9.27 -6.94 -13.18
C THR A 216 8.30 -7.70 -12.28
N TYR A 217 7.04 -7.28 -12.26
CA TYR A 217 6.03 -7.91 -11.41
C TYR A 217 5.90 -9.40 -11.72
N ASP A 218 5.90 -9.79 -12.99
CA ASP A 218 5.77 -11.16 -13.49
C ASP A 218 7.03 -12.03 -13.36
N ASN A 219 8.14 -11.49 -12.82
CA ASN A 219 9.39 -12.21 -12.65
C ASN A 219 9.16 -13.61 -12.04
N PRO A 220 9.73 -14.70 -12.61
CA PRO A 220 9.43 -16.07 -12.18
C PRO A 220 9.70 -16.34 -10.70
N MET A 221 10.78 -15.77 -10.15
CA MET A 221 11.14 -15.94 -8.73
C MET A 221 10.13 -15.23 -7.83
N LEU A 222 9.80 -13.96 -8.11
CA LEU A 222 8.81 -13.21 -7.32
C LEU A 222 7.41 -13.83 -7.44
N SER A 223 7.05 -14.30 -8.63
CA SER A 223 5.79 -15.02 -8.89
C SER A 223 5.70 -16.33 -8.11
N PHE A 224 6.79 -17.10 -8.01
CA PHE A 224 6.85 -18.29 -7.17
C PHE A 224 6.68 -17.92 -5.69
N LEU A 225 7.43 -16.94 -5.20
CA LEU A 225 7.36 -16.49 -3.81
C LEU A 225 5.96 -16.01 -3.41
N ARG A 226 5.23 -15.34 -4.32
CA ARG A 226 3.86 -14.88 -4.10
C ARG A 226 2.81 -15.98 -3.96
N ARG A 227 3.11 -17.22 -4.37
CA ARG A 227 2.19 -18.35 -4.20
C ARG A 227 2.05 -18.77 -2.74
N ASN A 228 3.01 -18.40 -1.89
CA ASN A 228 3.04 -18.77 -0.47
C ASN A 228 3.05 -20.29 -0.22
N GLU A 229 3.56 -21.06 -1.18
CA GLU A 229 3.67 -22.52 -1.13
C GLU A 229 5.11 -22.92 -1.43
N TYR A 230 5.80 -23.46 -0.42
CA TYR A 230 7.22 -23.79 -0.50
C TYR A 230 7.39 -25.30 -0.31
N PRO A 231 7.88 -26.04 -1.32
CA PRO A 231 8.03 -27.49 -1.22
C PRO A 231 9.00 -27.94 -0.13
N ASN A 232 10.13 -27.23 0.00
CA ASN A 232 11.21 -27.50 0.94
C ASN A 232 11.68 -26.18 1.56
N LEU A 233 12.39 -26.26 2.68
CA LEU A 233 13.23 -25.16 3.15
C LEU A 233 14.36 -24.91 2.15
N SER A 234 14.46 -23.68 1.67
CA SER A 234 15.41 -23.31 0.64
C SER A 234 16.11 -21.98 0.93
N ARG A 235 17.33 -21.85 0.42
CA ARG A 235 18.08 -20.60 0.31
C ARG A 235 18.37 -20.26 -1.15
N VAL A 236 18.58 -18.98 -1.43
CA VAL A 236 18.98 -18.52 -2.76
C VAL A 236 20.50 -18.40 -2.82
N ASP A 237 21.14 -19.12 -3.75
CA ASP A 237 22.59 -19.30 -3.71
C ASP A 237 23.38 -18.00 -3.86
N THR A 238 23.04 -17.21 -4.89
CA THR A 238 23.76 -15.97 -5.20
C THR A 238 23.48 -14.84 -4.20
N LEU A 239 22.58 -15.06 -3.24
CA LEU A 239 22.20 -14.08 -2.22
C LEU A 239 22.77 -14.43 -0.83
N SER A 240 23.70 -15.39 -0.76
CA SER A 240 24.35 -15.81 0.49
C SER A 240 23.32 -16.18 1.57
N ASN A 241 23.20 -15.38 2.63
CA ASN A 241 22.28 -15.57 3.76
C ASN A 241 21.10 -14.57 3.75
N ALA A 242 20.83 -13.95 2.60
CA ALA A 242 19.88 -12.85 2.52
C ALA A 242 18.44 -13.28 2.35
N VAL A 243 18.17 -14.42 1.70
CA VAL A 243 16.80 -14.85 1.40
C VAL A 243 16.64 -16.34 1.68
N PHE A 244 15.66 -16.65 2.53
CA PHE A 244 15.21 -18.00 2.84
C PHE A 244 13.70 -18.08 2.65
N PHE A 245 13.22 -19.25 2.26
CA PHE A 245 11.79 -19.54 2.20
C PHE A 245 11.54 -21.01 2.55
N GLY A 246 10.43 -21.29 3.23
CA GLY A 246 10.12 -22.65 3.67
C GLY A 246 8.85 -22.72 4.51
N GLY A 247 8.32 -23.94 4.65
CA GLY A 247 7.17 -24.21 5.52
C GLY A 247 7.52 -24.16 7.00
N ALA A 248 6.52 -24.00 7.86
CA ALA A 248 6.69 -23.94 9.32
C ALA A 248 7.42 -25.17 9.89
N ALA A 249 7.07 -26.36 9.40
CA ALA A 249 7.65 -27.61 9.89
C ALA A 249 9.15 -27.69 9.58
N ASP A 250 9.53 -27.45 8.32
CA ASP A 250 10.92 -27.55 7.87
C ASP A 250 11.82 -26.53 8.57
N VAL A 251 11.33 -25.28 8.73
CA VAL A 251 12.06 -24.23 9.45
C VAL A 251 12.31 -24.64 10.90
N ASN A 252 11.30 -25.13 11.62
CA ASN A 252 11.46 -25.54 13.02
C ASN A 252 12.34 -26.79 13.19
N THR A 253 12.26 -27.74 12.25
CA THR A 253 13.16 -28.90 12.22
C THR A 253 14.60 -28.46 11.99
N ALA A 254 14.86 -27.53 11.08
CA ALA A 254 16.19 -26.98 10.84
C ALA A 254 16.75 -26.26 12.08
N ILE A 255 15.95 -25.43 12.75
CA ILE A 255 16.36 -24.76 13.99
C ILE A 255 16.74 -25.78 15.07
N THR A 256 15.95 -26.85 15.22
CA THR A 256 16.21 -27.92 16.19
C THR A 256 17.55 -28.60 15.92
N LYS A 257 17.80 -29.00 14.66
CA LYS A 257 19.06 -29.64 14.25
C LYS A 257 20.27 -28.76 14.53
N VAL A 258 20.14 -27.45 14.31
CA VAL A 258 21.21 -26.47 14.55
C VAL A 258 21.49 -26.32 16.04
N ILE A 259 20.46 -26.24 16.88
CA ILE A 259 20.63 -26.11 18.34
C ILE A 259 21.25 -27.38 18.95
N ASP A 260 20.88 -28.54 18.44
CA ASP A 260 21.41 -29.84 18.88
C ASP A 260 22.78 -30.18 18.27
N HIS A 261 23.34 -29.29 17.44
CA HIS A 261 24.58 -29.53 16.73
C HIS A 261 25.77 -29.76 17.71
N PRO A 262 26.64 -30.76 17.48
CA PRO A 262 27.73 -31.10 18.40
C PRO A 262 28.66 -29.94 18.77
N LEU A 263 28.84 -28.98 17.86
CA LEU A 263 29.70 -27.80 18.10
C LEU A 263 29.17 -26.90 19.22
N PHE A 264 27.86 -26.90 19.50
CA PHE A 264 27.28 -26.13 20.59
C PHE A 264 27.34 -26.82 21.96
N LYS A 265 27.78 -28.08 22.05
CA LYS A 265 27.97 -28.74 23.36
C LYS A 265 29.10 -28.09 24.17
N ASN A 266 30.21 -27.71 23.50
CA ASN A 266 31.36 -27.01 24.08
C ASN A 266 31.65 -25.72 23.28
N VAL A 267 30.79 -24.70 23.41
CA VAL A 267 30.89 -23.43 22.66
C VAL A 267 32.26 -22.75 22.85
N THR A 268 32.82 -22.78 24.07
CA THR A 268 34.10 -22.13 24.37
C THR A 268 35.27 -22.77 23.62
N GLU A 269 35.30 -24.10 23.53
CA GLU A 269 36.37 -24.83 22.83
C GLU A 269 36.19 -24.77 21.29
N ASN A 270 34.95 -24.72 20.82
CA ASN A 270 34.62 -24.71 19.39
C ASN A 270 34.46 -23.31 18.80
N LYS A 271 34.80 -22.25 19.56
CA LYS A 271 34.55 -20.86 19.17
C LYS A 271 35.07 -20.55 17.76
N ASP A 272 36.32 -20.92 17.47
CA ASP A 272 36.95 -20.63 16.18
C ASP A 272 36.26 -21.37 15.03
N LYS A 273 35.84 -22.61 15.25
CA LYS A 273 35.09 -23.42 14.26
C LYS A 273 33.71 -22.82 13.99
N ILE A 274 33.03 -22.32 15.03
CA ILE A 274 31.72 -21.66 14.90
C ILE A 274 31.87 -20.34 14.11
N ALA A 275 32.90 -19.55 14.42
CA ALA A 275 33.19 -18.32 13.69
C ALA A 275 33.56 -18.58 12.22
N GLU A 276 34.31 -19.65 11.95
CA GLU A 276 34.64 -20.08 10.59
C GLU A 276 33.37 -20.42 9.79
N MET A 277 32.40 -21.12 10.38
CA MET A 277 31.12 -21.40 9.72
C MET A 277 30.30 -20.13 9.43
N GLY A 278 30.36 -19.12 10.31
CA GLY A 278 29.71 -17.82 10.06
C GLY A 278 30.33 -17.03 8.90
N SER A 279 31.59 -17.33 8.57
CA SER A 279 32.31 -16.67 7.47
C SER A 279 32.05 -17.33 6.10
N LYS A 280 31.47 -18.53 6.08
CA LYS A 280 31.12 -19.25 4.85
C LYS A 280 29.80 -18.74 4.26
N PRO A 281 29.58 -18.87 2.93
CA PRO A 281 28.31 -18.54 2.30
C PRO A 281 27.13 -19.23 3.02
N GLY A 282 26.03 -18.49 3.23
CA GLY A 282 24.86 -18.99 3.95
C GLY A 282 24.83 -18.68 5.44
N GLY A 283 25.96 -18.32 6.07
CA GLY A 283 26.01 -17.97 7.50
C GLY A 283 26.07 -19.19 8.42
N THR A 284 26.14 -18.97 9.73
CA THR A 284 26.38 -20.03 10.72
C THR A 284 25.30 -21.09 10.70
N VAL A 285 24.03 -20.71 10.59
CA VAL A 285 22.91 -21.66 10.67
C VAL A 285 22.90 -22.61 9.48
N VAL A 286 23.08 -22.09 8.26
CA VAL A 286 23.10 -22.90 7.04
C VAL A 286 24.28 -23.87 7.04
N ASN A 287 25.46 -23.42 7.45
CA ASN A 287 26.66 -24.25 7.45
C ASN A 287 26.67 -25.33 8.55
N MET A 288 25.68 -25.35 9.44
CA MET A 288 25.44 -26.42 10.42
C MET A 288 24.38 -27.43 9.98
N LEU A 289 23.70 -27.18 8.86
CA LEU A 289 22.69 -28.06 8.27
C LEU A 289 23.31 -28.95 7.19
N SER A 290 22.72 -30.13 6.94
CA SER A 290 23.11 -30.95 5.79
C SER A 290 22.51 -30.43 4.48
N GLU A 291 22.99 -30.93 3.34
CA GLU A 291 22.42 -30.59 2.02
C GLU A 291 20.95 -31.06 1.88
N ASP A 292 20.55 -32.10 2.61
CA ASP A 292 19.16 -32.60 2.64
C ASP A 292 18.23 -31.70 3.47
N ASP A 293 18.79 -30.90 4.38
CA ASP A 293 18.01 -30.05 5.29
C ASP A 293 17.65 -28.70 4.68
N ILE A 294 18.41 -28.24 3.69
CA ILE A 294 18.19 -26.96 3.04
C ILE A 294 18.55 -27.02 1.56
N ALA A 295 17.53 -26.90 0.71
CA ALA A 295 17.71 -26.85 -0.72
C ALA A 295 18.34 -25.52 -1.16
N VAL A 296 19.09 -25.57 -2.26
CA VAL A 296 19.76 -24.39 -2.84
C VAL A 296 19.08 -24.04 -4.15
N ASP A 297 18.45 -22.88 -4.21
CA ASP A 297 17.89 -22.32 -5.44
C ASP A 297 18.96 -21.49 -6.16
N ALA A 298 19.30 -21.89 -7.38
CA ALA A 298 20.31 -21.23 -8.20
C ALA A 298 19.81 -19.92 -8.85
N LYS A 299 18.49 -19.62 -8.82
CA LYS A 299 17.90 -18.48 -9.53
C LYS A 299 17.63 -17.32 -8.58
N ALA A 300 18.36 -16.22 -8.74
CA ALA A 300 18.17 -14.98 -7.98
C ALA A 300 17.88 -13.75 -8.84
N ASN A 301 17.29 -13.93 -10.02
CA ASN A 301 17.12 -12.85 -10.98
C ASN A 301 16.09 -11.78 -10.55
N GLY A 302 15.43 -11.94 -9.39
CA GLY A 302 14.41 -11.04 -8.87
C GLY A 302 14.86 -10.07 -7.77
N ILE A 303 15.98 -10.33 -7.07
CA ILE A 303 16.29 -9.67 -5.80
C ILE A 303 17.72 -9.13 -5.80
N ALA A 304 17.86 -7.84 -5.53
CA ALA A 304 19.13 -7.16 -5.32
C ALA A 304 19.54 -7.22 -3.84
N TYR A 305 20.76 -7.69 -3.54
CA TYR A 305 21.29 -7.73 -2.18
C TYR A 305 22.53 -6.83 -2.02
N TYR A 306 22.39 -5.80 -1.17
CA TYR A 306 23.46 -4.87 -0.82
C TYR A 306 24.27 -5.40 0.35
N SER A 307 24.89 -6.56 0.16
CA SER A 307 25.76 -7.18 1.16
C SER A 307 27.00 -6.31 1.45
N LYS A 308 27.67 -6.55 2.58
CA LYS A 308 28.96 -5.88 2.88
C LYS A 308 30.00 -6.10 1.78
N ASP A 309 30.03 -7.29 1.19
CA ASP A 309 30.95 -7.61 0.09
C ASP A 309 30.58 -6.86 -1.18
N THR A 310 29.28 -6.77 -1.48
CA THR A 310 28.79 -5.99 -2.62
C THR A 310 29.11 -4.50 -2.44
N LEU A 311 28.89 -3.97 -1.24
CA LEU A 311 29.17 -2.57 -0.91
C LEU A 311 30.65 -2.24 -1.02
N SER A 312 31.53 -3.09 -0.47
CA SER A 312 32.98 -2.87 -0.54
C SER A 312 33.55 -2.99 -1.96
N LYS A 313 33.02 -3.91 -2.77
CA LYS A 313 33.48 -4.14 -4.16
C LYS A 313 32.95 -3.08 -5.14
N SER A 314 31.66 -2.79 -5.10
CA SER A 314 30.98 -1.99 -6.13
C SER A 314 30.71 -0.54 -5.71
N TYR A 315 30.74 -0.23 -4.40
CA TYR A 315 30.38 1.09 -3.87
C TYR A 315 31.37 1.53 -2.78
N LYS A 316 32.67 1.52 -3.08
CA LYS A 316 33.76 1.71 -2.11
C LYS A 316 33.60 2.95 -1.21
N THR A 317 33.30 4.12 -1.78
CA THR A 317 33.11 5.37 -1.02
C THR A 317 31.95 5.28 -0.03
N LEU A 318 30.88 4.58 -0.40
CA LEU A 318 29.74 4.33 0.48
C LEU A 318 30.14 3.36 1.61
N SER A 319 30.86 2.29 1.27
CA SER A 319 31.36 1.32 2.24
C SER A 319 32.27 1.97 3.29
N GLU A 320 33.14 2.90 2.88
CA GLU A 320 34.03 3.64 3.79
C GLU A 320 33.25 4.55 4.75
N LYS A 321 32.18 5.21 4.27
CA LYS A 321 31.30 6.03 5.13
C LYS A 321 30.47 5.18 6.09
N LEU A 322 30.04 3.98 5.68
CA LEU A 322 29.29 3.06 6.53
C LEU A 322 30.12 2.46 7.67
N THR A 323 31.44 2.30 7.48
CA THR A 323 32.34 1.77 8.51
C THR A 323 32.94 2.86 9.40
N GLY A 324 32.85 4.14 9.02
CA GLY A 324 33.35 5.26 9.80
C GLY A 324 32.44 5.65 10.96
N ASN A 325 32.99 5.74 12.17
CA ASN A 325 32.23 6.05 13.39
C ASN A 325 31.49 7.40 13.36
N THR A 326 32.02 8.42 12.67
CA THR A 326 31.42 9.76 12.58
C THR A 326 30.58 9.97 11.34
N THR A 327 30.75 9.12 10.31
CA THR A 327 30.12 9.24 8.99
C THR A 327 29.05 8.19 8.74
N GLN A 328 28.83 7.27 9.68
CA GLN A 328 27.89 6.16 9.54
C GLN A 328 26.47 6.60 9.15
N VAL A 329 25.95 7.66 9.78
CA VAL A 329 24.61 8.19 9.48
C VAL A 329 24.54 8.69 8.02
N VAL A 330 25.55 9.44 7.59
CA VAL A 330 25.67 9.91 6.20
C VAL A 330 25.78 8.73 5.23
N GLY A 331 26.54 7.70 5.60
CA GLY A 331 26.64 6.46 4.83
C GLY A 331 25.30 5.74 4.67
N LEU A 332 24.48 5.66 5.72
CA LEU A 332 23.15 5.05 5.65
C LEU A 332 22.18 5.86 4.79
N ASP A 333 22.23 7.19 4.88
CA ASP A 333 21.41 8.07 4.04
C ASP A 333 21.79 7.98 2.56
N MET A 334 23.10 7.92 2.26
CA MET A 334 23.57 7.65 0.91
C MET A 334 23.13 6.27 0.41
N LEU A 335 23.16 5.23 1.27
CA LEU A 335 22.68 3.90 0.91
C LEU A 335 21.19 3.91 0.61
N ALA A 336 20.38 4.65 1.38
CA ALA A 336 18.96 4.80 1.13
C ALA A 336 18.69 5.48 -0.22
N GLY A 337 19.43 6.56 -0.51
CA GLY A 337 19.38 7.23 -1.82
C GLY A 337 19.79 6.32 -2.97
N LEU A 338 20.87 5.54 -2.80
CA LEU A 338 21.34 4.57 -3.80
C LEU A 338 20.27 3.50 -4.08
N ILE A 339 19.73 2.88 -3.03
CA ILE A 339 18.68 1.85 -3.15
C ILE A 339 17.44 2.41 -3.84
N ASN A 340 16.98 3.59 -3.43
CA ASN A 340 15.84 4.25 -4.06
C ASN A 340 16.09 4.52 -5.54
N SER A 341 17.30 4.99 -5.89
CA SER A 341 17.68 5.22 -7.28
C SER A 341 17.67 3.95 -8.11
N HIS A 342 18.15 2.83 -7.56
CA HIS A 342 18.15 1.54 -8.26
C HIS A 342 16.74 0.93 -8.41
N LEU A 343 15.84 1.13 -7.44
CA LEU A 343 14.42 0.76 -7.58
C LEU A 343 13.77 1.54 -8.72
N HIS A 344 14.02 2.85 -8.78
CA HIS A 344 13.48 3.70 -9.84
C HIS A 344 14.08 3.37 -11.21
N LEU A 345 15.40 3.13 -11.31
CA LEU A 345 16.04 2.64 -12.54
C LEU A 345 15.44 1.32 -13.00
N THR A 346 15.22 0.38 -12.08
CA THR A 346 14.57 -0.91 -12.38
C THR A 346 13.18 -0.71 -12.99
N PHE A 347 12.41 0.26 -12.46
CA PHE A 347 11.12 0.64 -13.03
C PHE A 347 11.27 1.20 -14.46
N GLN A 348 12.20 2.12 -14.68
CA GLN A 348 12.44 2.72 -16.00
C GLN A 348 12.88 1.67 -17.04
N GLU A 349 13.75 0.73 -16.66
CA GLU A 349 14.17 -0.37 -17.54
C GLU A 349 13.05 -1.36 -17.84
N THR A 350 12.17 -1.62 -16.86
CA THR A 350 11.00 -2.48 -17.06
C THR A 350 10.09 -1.93 -18.16
N PHE A 351 9.98 -0.60 -18.23
CA PHE A 351 9.16 0.10 -19.21
C PHE A 351 10.02 0.80 -20.27
N GLY A 352 10.76 0.01 -21.05
CA GLY A 352 11.69 0.51 -22.09
C GLY A 352 11.04 1.33 -23.21
N GLU A 353 9.74 1.19 -23.47
CA GLU A 353 9.00 2.08 -24.38
C GLU A 353 8.64 3.43 -23.73
N GLY A 354 8.85 3.55 -22.42
CA GLY A 354 8.62 4.75 -21.61
C GLY A 354 7.25 4.77 -20.93
N ILE A 355 6.70 5.97 -20.80
CA ILE A 355 5.44 6.25 -20.10
C ILE A 355 4.47 6.93 -21.05
N ALA A 356 3.25 6.39 -21.09
CA ALA A 356 2.14 6.94 -21.85
C ALA A 356 1.10 7.55 -20.90
N VAL A 357 0.82 8.84 -21.06
CA VAL A 357 -0.31 9.49 -20.41
C VAL A 357 -1.49 9.44 -21.37
N VAL A 358 -2.57 8.81 -20.94
CA VAL A 358 -3.76 8.59 -21.77
C VAL A 358 -4.63 9.84 -21.75
N LYS A 359 -4.81 10.46 -22.93
CA LYS A 359 -5.68 11.62 -23.20
C LYS A 359 -6.75 11.22 -24.22
N PRO A 360 -7.85 10.57 -23.80
CA PRO A 360 -8.86 10.07 -24.74
C PRO A 360 -9.56 11.15 -25.55
N LEU A 361 -9.78 12.32 -24.94
CA LEU A 361 -10.50 13.44 -25.53
C LEU A 361 -9.55 14.64 -25.63
N PRO A 362 -8.94 14.92 -26.79
CA PRO A 362 -7.89 15.93 -26.90
C PRO A 362 -8.35 17.36 -26.58
N GLU A 363 -9.61 17.66 -26.88
CA GLU A 363 -10.21 18.98 -26.73
C GLU A 363 -10.82 19.17 -25.34
N HIS A 364 -10.56 20.33 -24.74
CA HIS A 364 -11.20 20.82 -23.52
C HIS A 364 -11.05 19.95 -22.25
N THR A 365 -10.08 19.03 -22.22
CA THR A 365 -9.83 18.15 -21.05
C THR A 365 -8.39 18.20 -20.54
N THR A 366 -7.60 19.20 -20.95
CA THR A 366 -6.19 19.33 -20.59
C THR A 366 -6.02 19.42 -19.07
N ALA A 367 -6.92 20.12 -18.37
CA ALA A 367 -6.89 20.23 -16.91
C ALA A 367 -7.04 18.88 -16.17
N LEU A 368 -7.58 17.83 -16.81
CA LEU A 368 -7.70 16.48 -16.22
C LEU A 368 -6.35 15.75 -16.11
N LEU A 369 -5.34 16.21 -16.85
CA LEU A 369 -4.10 15.46 -17.04
C LEU A 369 -2.95 15.95 -16.18
N TYR A 370 -3.08 17.08 -15.48
CA TYR A 370 -1.95 17.67 -14.76
C TYR A 370 -1.29 16.70 -13.79
N GLU A 371 -2.07 16.07 -12.91
CA GLU A 371 -1.54 15.08 -11.96
C GLU A 371 -0.89 13.89 -12.68
N ALA A 372 -1.52 13.38 -13.74
CA ALA A 372 -0.99 12.26 -14.52
C ALA A 372 0.34 12.61 -15.20
N ILE A 373 0.42 13.79 -15.83
CA ILE A 373 1.63 14.32 -16.45
C ILE A 373 2.71 14.57 -15.39
N ASP A 374 2.33 15.11 -14.22
CA ASP A 374 3.30 15.39 -13.17
C ASP A 374 3.93 14.13 -12.60
N ILE A 375 3.11 13.10 -12.34
CA ILE A 375 3.60 11.78 -11.94
C ILE A 375 4.49 11.18 -13.04
N ALA A 376 4.05 11.25 -14.30
CA ALA A 376 4.81 10.72 -15.42
C ALA A 376 6.18 11.39 -15.59
N ARG A 377 6.25 12.72 -15.43
CA ARG A 377 7.51 13.49 -15.46
C ARG A 377 8.44 13.12 -14.30
N ASN A 378 7.90 12.83 -13.11
CA ASN A 378 8.70 12.38 -11.98
C ASN A 378 9.24 10.95 -12.20
N LEU A 379 8.44 10.09 -12.83
CA LEU A 379 8.84 8.73 -13.19
C LEU A 379 9.87 8.68 -14.33
N THR A 380 9.85 9.63 -15.27
CA THR A 380 10.87 9.73 -16.34
C THR A 380 12.09 10.57 -15.94
N GLN A 381 12.08 11.22 -14.78
CA GLN A 381 13.26 11.93 -14.27
C GLN A 381 14.34 10.92 -13.82
N CYS A 382 15.61 11.23 -14.05
CA CYS A 382 16.69 10.45 -13.45
C CYS A 382 16.66 10.59 -11.91
N PRO A 383 16.67 9.48 -11.16
CA PRO A 383 16.61 9.54 -9.71
C PRO A 383 17.88 10.19 -9.11
N PRO A 384 17.75 10.90 -7.99
CA PRO A 384 18.91 11.39 -7.26
C PRO A 384 19.71 10.20 -6.70
N SER A 385 21.03 10.21 -6.90
CA SER A 385 21.89 9.08 -6.51
C SER A 385 23.28 9.56 -6.10
N PRO A 386 23.92 8.91 -5.10
CA PRO A 386 25.34 9.14 -4.81
C PRO A 386 26.26 8.49 -5.87
N ALA A 387 25.73 7.57 -6.68
CA ALA A 387 26.46 6.90 -7.76
C ALA A 387 25.57 6.79 -9.02
N PRO A 388 25.36 7.87 -9.79
CA PRO A 388 24.39 7.87 -10.89
C PRO A 388 24.68 6.88 -12.03
N LYS A 389 25.93 6.42 -12.15
CA LYS A 389 26.36 5.44 -13.16
C LYS A 389 26.36 4.00 -12.66
N SER A 390 25.88 3.74 -11.45
CA SER A 390 25.88 2.40 -10.89
C SER A 390 24.59 1.65 -11.19
N CYS A 391 24.72 0.32 -11.21
CA CYS A 391 23.63 -0.61 -11.43
C CYS A 391 23.29 -1.38 -10.16
N PRO A 392 22.07 -1.94 -10.03
CA PRO A 392 21.71 -2.78 -8.91
C PRO A 392 22.51 -4.10 -8.87
N PRO A 393 22.78 -4.65 -7.67
CA PRO A 393 23.56 -5.88 -7.50
C PRO A 393 23.10 -7.10 -8.30
N ASN A 394 21.79 -7.23 -8.59
CA ASN A 394 21.25 -8.35 -9.36
C ASN A 394 21.32 -8.15 -10.87
N ARG A 395 21.72 -6.97 -11.36
CA ARG A 395 21.82 -6.62 -12.79
C ARG A 395 23.01 -5.72 -13.03
N LEU A 396 24.19 -6.31 -13.21
CA LEU A 396 25.43 -5.55 -13.41
C LEU A 396 25.49 -4.84 -14.77
N GLU A 397 24.72 -5.31 -15.75
CA GLU A 397 24.64 -4.78 -17.13
C GLU A 397 23.43 -3.87 -17.34
N CYS A 398 23.04 -3.09 -16.31
CA CYS A 398 21.95 -2.12 -16.44
C CYS A 398 22.36 -0.96 -17.35
N THR A 399 21.38 -0.20 -17.84
CA THR A 399 21.60 1.08 -18.53
C THR A 399 21.41 2.23 -17.54
N PRO A 400 22.48 2.90 -17.09
CA PRO A 400 22.33 4.03 -16.19
C PRO A 400 21.51 5.16 -16.82
N CYS A 401 20.78 5.91 -16.00
CA CYS A 401 19.94 6.99 -16.51
C CYS A 401 20.79 8.12 -17.14
N ASP A 402 20.44 8.47 -18.38
CA ASP A 402 21.00 9.62 -19.08
C ASP A 402 19.98 10.76 -19.08
N HIS A 403 20.27 11.85 -18.36
CA HIS A 403 19.37 13.00 -18.33
C HIS A 403 19.24 13.69 -19.70
N SER A 404 20.20 13.47 -20.60
CA SER A 404 20.15 14.01 -21.97
C SER A 404 19.18 13.22 -22.85
N LYS A 405 18.88 11.98 -22.45
CA LYS A 405 17.98 11.06 -23.14
C LYS A 405 17.05 10.39 -22.10
N PRO A 406 16.16 11.17 -21.45
CA PRO A 406 15.24 10.61 -20.48
C PRO A 406 14.30 9.59 -21.15
N PRO A 407 13.74 8.63 -20.38
CA PRO A 407 12.71 7.72 -20.87
C PRO A 407 11.60 8.47 -21.61
N LYS A 408 11.10 7.86 -22.68
CA LYS A 408 10.08 8.48 -23.54
C LYS A 408 8.84 8.82 -22.73
N LEU A 409 8.40 10.07 -22.80
CA LEU A 409 7.15 10.53 -22.21
C LEU A 409 6.24 11.01 -23.35
N GLN A 410 5.10 10.34 -23.53
CA GLN A 410 4.19 10.61 -24.65
C GLN A 410 2.73 10.72 -24.20
N LEU A 411 1.96 11.56 -24.87
CA LEU A 411 0.50 11.52 -24.80
C LEU A 411 -0.01 10.49 -25.81
N VAL A 412 -1.02 9.72 -25.42
CA VAL A 412 -1.70 8.76 -26.31
C VAL A 412 -3.21 8.96 -26.26
N PRO A 413 -3.95 8.78 -27.38
CA PRO A 413 -5.39 9.02 -27.43
C PRO A 413 -6.25 7.87 -26.85
N SER A 414 -5.62 6.79 -26.42
CA SER A 414 -6.27 5.52 -26.11
C SER A 414 -5.30 4.67 -25.29
N TYR A 415 -5.82 3.71 -24.51
CA TYR A 415 -4.97 2.79 -23.78
C TYR A 415 -4.21 1.85 -24.73
N ARG A 416 -2.93 1.63 -24.46
CA ARG A 416 -2.08 0.70 -25.23
C ARG A 416 -1.65 -0.47 -24.37
N ASN A 417 -2.01 -1.68 -24.81
CA ASN A 417 -1.64 -2.91 -24.14
C ASN A 417 -0.22 -3.36 -24.54
N SER A 418 0.80 -2.80 -23.89
CA SER A 418 2.20 -3.24 -24.02
C SER A 418 2.79 -3.44 -22.63
N SER A 419 3.51 -4.55 -22.43
CA SER A 419 4.22 -4.82 -21.17
C SER A 419 5.45 -3.93 -20.97
N ALA A 420 5.96 -3.32 -22.05
CA ALA A 420 7.12 -2.42 -22.02
C ALA A 420 6.72 -0.94 -21.88
N LEU A 421 5.44 -0.63 -21.75
CA LEU A 421 4.90 0.72 -21.63
C LEU A 421 4.08 0.88 -20.35
N TYR A 422 4.42 1.88 -19.53
CA TYR A 422 3.62 2.21 -18.36
C TYR A 422 2.51 3.19 -18.72
N ASN A 423 1.25 2.84 -18.44
CA ASN A 423 0.10 3.68 -18.78
C ASN A 423 -0.40 4.46 -17.54
N ILE A 424 -0.59 5.78 -17.67
CA ILE A 424 -1.22 6.60 -16.62
C ILE A 424 -2.45 7.27 -17.21
N GLY A 425 -3.61 7.06 -16.59
CA GLY A 425 -4.88 7.63 -17.03
C GLY A 425 -5.66 8.28 -15.91
N THR A 426 -6.47 9.28 -16.25
CA THR A 426 -7.42 9.93 -15.32
C THR A 426 -8.84 9.57 -15.75
N VAL A 427 -9.59 8.93 -14.85
CA VAL A 427 -11.02 8.61 -15.02
C VAL A 427 -11.87 9.74 -14.43
N PRO A 428 -12.50 10.60 -15.24
CA PRO A 428 -13.37 11.65 -14.73
C PRO A 428 -14.76 11.10 -14.38
N HIS A 429 -15.43 11.75 -13.42
CA HIS A 429 -16.87 11.57 -13.28
C HIS A 429 -17.58 12.05 -14.56
N PRO A 430 -18.64 11.39 -15.05
CA PRO A 430 -19.34 11.82 -16.27
C PRO A 430 -19.87 13.26 -16.20
N TYR A 431 -20.29 13.73 -15.01
CA TYR A 431 -20.62 15.15 -14.78
C TYR A 431 -19.43 16.09 -15.06
N THR A 432 -18.27 15.80 -14.47
CA THR A 432 -17.02 16.55 -14.69
C THR A 432 -16.65 16.56 -16.17
N LEU A 433 -16.72 15.39 -16.81
CA LEU A 433 -16.37 15.24 -18.22
C LEU A 433 -17.27 16.08 -19.12
N ASN A 434 -18.59 16.02 -18.92
CA ASN A 434 -19.55 16.74 -19.76
C ASN A 434 -19.40 18.26 -19.63
N LEU A 435 -19.13 18.78 -18.44
CA LEU A 435 -18.85 20.21 -18.26
C LEU A 435 -17.61 20.67 -19.03
N LEU A 436 -16.55 19.86 -18.97
CA LEU A 436 -15.28 20.15 -19.63
C LEU A 436 -15.37 20.01 -21.15
N HIS A 437 -15.72 18.82 -21.63
CA HIS A 437 -15.76 18.49 -23.06
C HIS A 437 -16.69 19.42 -23.85
N TYR A 438 -17.86 19.74 -23.31
CA TYR A 438 -18.82 20.64 -23.96
C TYR A 438 -18.65 22.11 -23.57
N THR A 439 -17.63 22.44 -22.76
CA THR A 439 -17.32 23.81 -22.29
C THR A 439 -18.48 24.51 -21.57
N ARG A 440 -19.32 23.75 -20.86
CA ARG A 440 -20.50 24.25 -20.15
C ARG A 440 -20.25 24.47 -18.67
N ASP A 441 -20.96 25.43 -18.08
CA ASP A 441 -20.97 25.65 -16.64
C ASP A 441 -22.09 24.89 -15.92
N THR A 442 -23.13 24.48 -16.65
CA THR A 442 -24.28 23.73 -16.13
C THR A 442 -24.78 22.72 -17.15
N LEU A 443 -25.39 21.64 -16.64
CA LEU A 443 -26.02 20.58 -17.43
C LEU A 443 -27.50 20.52 -17.10
N ASP A 444 -28.32 20.26 -18.12
CA ASP A 444 -29.76 20.08 -18.01
C ASP A 444 -30.22 18.90 -18.89
N GLU A 445 -31.44 18.44 -18.67
CA GLU A 445 -32.01 17.27 -19.34
C GLU A 445 -32.09 17.44 -20.86
N ASN A 446 -32.44 18.65 -21.32
CA ASN A 446 -32.60 18.93 -22.74
C ASN A 446 -31.25 18.82 -23.46
N PHE A 447 -30.20 19.36 -22.86
CA PHE A 447 -28.84 19.26 -23.37
C PHE A 447 -28.38 17.80 -23.45
N LEU A 448 -28.56 17.03 -22.37
CA LEU A 448 -28.12 15.62 -22.38
C LEU A 448 -28.79 14.82 -23.49
N ARG A 449 -30.11 14.98 -23.67
CA ARG A 449 -30.88 14.21 -24.65
C ARG A 449 -30.59 14.59 -26.10
N ARG A 450 -30.27 15.87 -26.37
CA ARG A 450 -30.17 16.40 -27.74
C ARG A 450 -28.74 16.61 -28.23
N ASN A 451 -27.79 16.79 -27.33
CA ASN A 451 -26.44 17.25 -27.67
C ASN A 451 -25.33 16.38 -27.08
N ALA A 452 -25.54 15.74 -25.92
CA ALA A 452 -24.51 14.95 -25.26
C ALA A 452 -24.44 13.52 -25.78
N ALA A 453 -23.26 13.08 -26.21
CA ALA A 453 -22.99 11.68 -26.50
C ALA A 453 -22.86 10.87 -25.21
N ARG A 454 -23.17 9.58 -25.30
CA ARG A 454 -23.11 8.64 -24.17
C ARG A 454 -21.72 8.01 -24.08
N ASN A 455 -21.23 7.80 -22.86
CA ASN A 455 -20.02 7.00 -22.56
C ASN A 455 -18.78 7.42 -23.38
N LEU A 456 -18.65 8.72 -23.65
CA LEU A 456 -17.60 9.30 -24.49
C LEU A 456 -16.19 8.88 -24.08
N TRP A 457 -15.95 8.82 -22.76
CA TRP A 457 -14.62 8.53 -22.25
C TRP A 457 -14.28 7.04 -22.39
N LEU A 458 -15.22 6.15 -22.04
CA LEU A 458 -15.06 4.71 -22.18
C LEU A 458 -14.80 4.29 -23.63
N ASP A 459 -15.56 4.86 -24.57
CA ASP A 459 -15.38 4.58 -26.00
C ASP A 459 -14.00 5.02 -26.49
N ALA A 460 -13.58 6.23 -26.12
CA ALA A 460 -12.30 6.77 -26.54
C ALA A 460 -11.11 6.00 -25.92
N VAL A 461 -11.17 5.68 -24.62
CA VAL A 461 -10.04 5.02 -23.93
C VAL A 461 -9.83 3.58 -24.40
N THR A 462 -10.91 2.86 -24.74
CA THR A 462 -10.87 1.44 -25.14
C THR A 462 -10.76 1.23 -26.65
N LYS A 463 -10.72 2.30 -27.45
CA LYS A 463 -10.74 2.24 -28.91
C LYS A 463 -9.70 1.31 -29.54
N ASP A 464 -8.47 1.30 -29.00
CA ASP A 464 -7.36 0.50 -29.56
C ASP A 464 -7.28 -0.91 -28.92
N VAL A 465 -8.10 -1.18 -27.90
CA VAL A 465 -8.24 -2.51 -27.30
C VAL A 465 -9.40 -3.26 -27.92
N LEU A 466 -10.47 -2.52 -28.24
CA LEU A 466 -11.74 -3.04 -28.75
C LEU A 466 -12.20 -2.19 -29.94
N ASP A 467 -12.36 -2.84 -31.09
CA ASP A 467 -12.90 -2.24 -32.31
C ASP A 467 -14.30 -1.64 -32.08
N LYS A 468 -14.76 -0.82 -33.04
CA LYS A 468 -16.02 -0.04 -32.94
C LYS A 468 -17.28 -0.88 -32.71
N ASP A 469 -17.26 -2.15 -33.11
CA ASP A 469 -18.45 -3.03 -33.08
C ASP A 469 -18.74 -3.64 -31.69
N HIS A 470 -17.92 -3.34 -30.69
CA HIS A 470 -18.12 -3.83 -29.33
C HIS A 470 -19.18 -3.02 -28.57
N THR A 471 -19.97 -3.75 -27.78
CA THR A 471 -20.99 -3.20 -26.88
C THR A 471 -20.35 -2.41 -25.73
N ASN A 472 -21.11 -1.47 -25.15
CA ASN A 472 -20.66 -0.71 -23.97
C ASN A 472 -20.31 -1.63 -22.80
N GLU A 473 -21.09 -2.70 -22.62
CA GLU A 473 -20.89 -3.71 -21.59
C GLU A 473 -19.52 -4.38 -21.73
N GLN A 474 -19.14 -4.77 -22.95
CA GLN A 474 -17.82 -5.35 -23.23
C GLN A 474 -16.69 -4.36 -22.94
N ARG A 475 -16.88 -3.08 -23.28
CA ARG A 475 -15.89 -2.02 -22.97
C ARG A 475 -15.71 -1.84 -21.46
N VAL A 476 -16.80 -1.86 -20.69
CA VAL A 476 -16.73 -1.78 -19.22
C VAL A 476 -15.93 -2.96 -18.67
N ILE A 477 -16.20 -4.19 -19.12
CA ILE A 477 -15.45 -5.38 -18.69
C ILE A 477 -13.96 -5.22 -19.00
N ALA A 478 -13.61 -4.87 -20.24
CA ALA A 478 -12.22 -4.70 -20.65
C ALA A 478 -11.50 -3.65 -19.80
N PHE A 479 -12.17 -2.52 -19.51
CA PHE A 479 -11.60 -1.50 -18.64
C PHE A 479 -11.39 -1.99 -17.20
N LYS A 480 -12.37 -2.72 -16.63
CA LYS A 480 -12.21 -3.33 -15.29
C LYS A 480 -11.00 -4.27 -15.25
N GLU A 481 -10.76 -5.04 -16.31
CA GLU A 481 -9.60 -5.93 -16.39
C GLU A 481 -8.28 -5.16 -16.46
N ILE A 482 -8.22 -4.06 -17.21
CA ILE A 482 -7.05 -3.17 -17.26
C ILE A 482 -6.72 -2.60 -15.87
N VAL A 483 -7.74 -2.25 -15.09
CA VAL A 483 -7.53 -1.65 -13.76
C VAL A 483 -7.15 -2.68 -12.69
N ALA A 484 -7.73 -3.88 -12.73
CA ALA A 484 -7.73 -4.78 -11.57
C ALA A 484 -7.00 -6.11 -11.74
N THR A 485 -6.68 -6.55 -12.96
CA THR A 485 -5.90 -7.79 -13.12
C THR A 485 -4.44 -7.57 -12.68
N PRO A 486 -3.79 -8.53 -11.98
CA PRO A 486 -2.47 -8.28 -11.38
C PRO A 486 -1.41 -7.74 -12.35
N ASN A 487 -1.28 -8.33 -13.54
CA ASN A 487 -0.31 -7.91 -14.55
C ASN A 487 -0.63 -6.54 -15.17
N GLN A 488 -1.91 -6.18 -15.31
CA GLN A 488 -2.28 -4.86 -15.87
C GLN A 488 -2.23 -3.76 -14.80
N ALA A 489 -2.59 -4.11 -13.56
CA ALA A 489 -2.47 -3.23 -12.41
C ALA A 489 -1.00 -2.90 -12.09
N SER A 490 -0.05 -3.78 -12.40
CA SER A 490 1.39 -3.48 -12.30
C SER A 490 1.91 -2.58 -13.42
N ASN A 491 1.20 -2.50 -14.55
CA ASN A 491 1.63 -1.77 -15.76
C ASN A 491 0.81 -0.49 -16.00
N SER A 492 -0.11 -0.16 -15.08
CA SER A 492 -0.93 1.04 -15.22
C SER A 492 -1.30 1.69 -13.89
N LEU A 493 -1.51 3.00 -13.94
CA LEU A 493 -2.03 3.81 -12.84
C LEU A 493 -3.27 4.56 -13.29
N TRP A 494 -4.41 4.26 -12.66
CA TRP A 494 -5.68 4.93 -12.92
C TRP A 494 -6.05 5.87 -11.78
N LEU A 495 -6.07 7.17 -12.09
CA LEU A 495 -6.44 8.26 -11.22
C LEU A 495 -7.93 8.60 -11.38
N THR A 496 -8.46 9.41 -10.47
CA THR A 496 -9.80 10.00 -10.59
C THR A 496 -9.67 11.51 -10.60
N ALA A 497 -10.33 12.19 -11.55
CA ALA A 497 -10.16 13.63 -11.77
C ALA A 497 -10.52 14.48 -10.54
N GLU A 498 -11.48 13.99 -9.77
CA GLU A 498 -12.00 14.66 -8.60
C GLU A 498 -11.02 14.58 -7.43
N ARG A 499 -10.09 13.62 -7.41
CA ARG A 499 -9.13 13.48 -6.32
C ARG A 499 -7.97 14.47 -6.49
N VAL A 500 -7.78 15.34 -5.49
CA VAL A 500 -6.79 16.42 -5.53
C VAL A 500 -5.35 15.96 -5.25
N SER A 501 -5.13 14.83 -4.57
CA SER A 501 -3.76 14.34 -4.30
C SER A 501 -3.64 12.83 -4.13
N GLN A 502 -2.49 12.30 -4.55
CA GLN A 502 -2.11 10.88 -4.42
C GLN A 502 -1.04 10.68 -3.33
N ALA A 503 -1.44 10.71 -2.06
CA ALA A 503 -0.51 10.54 -0.93
C ALA A 503 0.17 9.14 -0.84
N ASP A 504 -0.23 8.17 -1.66
CA ASP A 504 0.20 6.77 -1.59
C ASP A 504 1.11 6.32 -2.75
N LEU A 505 1.62 7.24 -3.58
CA LEU A 505 2.46 6.89 -4.74
C LEU A 505 3.72 6.08 -4.37
N ASP A 506 4.40 6.44 -3.28
CA ASP A 506 5.61 5.73 -2.83
C ASP A 506 5.35 4.24 -2.52
N TRP A 507 4.13 3.91 -2.07
CA TRP A 507 3.71 2.54 -1.80
C TRP A 507 3.24 1.81 -3.06
N ILE A 508 2.76 2.55 -4.06
CA ILE A 508 2.34 2.00 -5.35
C ILE A 508 3.56 1.58 -6.16
N PHE A 509 4.57 2.44 -6.23
CA PHE A 509 5.78 2.19 -7.00
C PHE A 509 6.85 1.43 -6.21
N GLY A 510 6.82 1.53 -4.88
CA GLY A 510 7.79 0.89 -3.99
C GLY A 510 9.07 1.70 -3.78
N PHE A 511 9.13 2.91 -4.32
CA PHE A 511 10.21 3.87 -4.16
C PHE A 511 9.66 5.30 -4.10
N THR A 512 10.46 6.21 -3.56
CA THR A 512 10.11 7.63 -3.48
C THR A 512 10.33 8.33 -4.81
N LEU A 513 9.33 9.08 -5.26
CA LEU A 513 9.42 9.89 -6.48
C LEU A 513 10.26 11.14 -6.24
N PRO A 514 11.12 11.55 -7.19
CA PRO A 514 11.82 12.83 -7.12
C PRO A 514 10.82 13.99 -7.01
N GLN A 515 10.96 14.82 -5.98
CA GLN A 515 10.02 15.92 -5.67
C GLN A 515 10.48 17.28 -6.19
N VAL A 516 11.76 17.45 -6.52
CA VAL A 516 12.37 18.77 -6.72
C VAL A 516 13.27 18.76 -7.95
N SER A 517 13.02 19.70 -8.87
CA SER A 517 13.87 20.02 -10.03
C SER A 517 14.87 21.15 -9.73
N SER A 518 14.98 21.57 -8.47
CA SER A 518 15.74 22.74 -8.00
C SER A 518 17.09 22.34 -7.39
N LYS A 519 18.06 23.26 -7.54
CA LYS A 519 19.50 23.14 -7.20
C LYS A 519 19.80 22.44 -5.86
N PRO A 520 20.96 21.75 -5.78
CA PRO A 520 21.41 21.11 -4.55
C PRO A 520 21.39 22.10 -3.40
N ASP A 521 20.92 21.65 -2.24
CA ASP A 521 21.44 22.19 -1.00
C ASP A 521 22.93 21.80 -1.00
N ASP A 522 23.87 22.73 -0.81
CA ASP A 522 25.33 22.47 -0.83
C ASP A 522 25.79 21.39 0.18
N LYS A 523 24.86 20.81 0.94
CA LYS A 523 25.05 19.80 1.98
C LYS A 523 24.65 18.38 1.57
N SER A 524 24.04 18.15 0.40
CA SER A 524 23.62 16.80 0.01
C SER A 524 24.68 16.08 -0.83
N ASP A 525 25.10 14.89 -0.40
CA ASP A 525 26.02 13.99 -1.13
C ASP A 525 25.35 13.29 -2.35
N LEU A 526 24.16 13.74 -2.78
CA LEU A 526 23.40 13.17 -3.90
C LEU A 526 23.52 14.06 -5.14
N THR A 527 23.66 13.45 -6.30
CA THR A 527 23.57 14.16 -7.59
C THR A 527 22.12 14.25 -8.01
N TYR A 528 21.63 15.46 -8.32
CA TYR A 528 20.26 15.72 -8.78
C TYR A 528 20.23 16.02 -10.27
N PHE A 529 19.13 15.66 -10.92
CA PHE A 529 18.91 15.84 -12.36
C PHE A 529 17.71 16.74 -12.64
N PRO A 530 17.73 17.52 -13.73
CA PRO A 530 16.60 18.35 -14.11
C PRO A 530 15.38 17.47 -14.42
N ARG A 531 14.19 18.01 -14.14
CA ARG A 531 12.93 17.35 -14.47
C ARG A 531 12.68 17.42 -15.98
N PRO A 532 12.23 16.32 -16.63
CA PRO A 532 11.89 16.33 -18.04
C PRO A 532 10.86 17.40 -18.41
N ALA A 533 10.90 17.85 -19.67
CA ALA A 533 9.94 18.79 -20.23
C ALA A 533 8.52 18.17 -20.29
N MET A 534 7.53 19.02 -20.61
CA MET A 534 6.17 18.55 -20.89
C MET A 534 6.18 17.60 -22.10
N PRO A 535 5.30 16.58 -22.14
CA PRO A 535 5.16 15.73 -23.31
C PRO A 535 4.79 16.55 -24.54
N GLN A 536 5.18 16.05 -25.72
CA GLN A 536 4.70 16.62 -26.96
C GLN A 536 3.17 16.48 -27.06
N PRO A 537 2.47 17.48 -27.63
CA PRO A 537 1.05 17.37 -27.93
C PRO A 537 0.75 16.18 -28.83
N LEU A 538 -0.51 15.73 -28.80
CA LEU A 538 -0.99 14.71 -29.73
C LEU A 538 -0.87 15.23 -31.17
N GLU A 539 -0.49 14.35 -32.09
CA GLU A 539 -0.34 14.69 -33.51
C GLU A 539 -1.67 15.20 -34.08
N GLY A 540 -1.63 16.32 -34.80
CA GLY A 540 -2.82 16.95 -35.39
C GLY A 540 -3.72 17.71 -34.41
N VAL A 541 -3.37 17.79 -33.11
CA VAL A 541 -4.14 18.51 -32.09
C VAL A 541 -3.49 19.85 -31.78
N GLN A 542 -4.25 20.94 -31.90
CA GLN A 542 -3.77 22.28 -31.54
C GLN A 542 -3.59 22.40 -30.02
N ILE A 543 -2.51 23.05 -29.59
CA ILE A 543 -2.27 23.35 -28.17
C ILE A 543 -3.29 24.42 -27.75
N PRO A 544 -4.13 24.15 -26.73
CA PRO A 544 -5.06 25.16 -26.23
C PRO A 544 -4.32 26.37 -25.66
N GLU A 545 -4.86 27.58 -25.88
CA GLU A 545 -4.31 28.79 -25.25
C GLU A 545 -4.49 28.74 -23.73
N GLU A 546 -3.57 29.37 -23.00
CA GLU A 546 -3.56 29.38 -21.53
C GLU A 546 -4.88 29.85 -20.91
N LYS A 547 -5.55 30.82 -21.55
CA LYS A 547 -6.87 31.31 -21.12
C LYS A 547 -7.94 30.20 -21.12
N TRP A 548 -7.94 29.33 -22.13
CA TRP A 548 -8.90 28.23 -22.22
C TRP A 548 -8.64 27.17 -21.16
N ILE A 549 -7.37 26.88 -20.92
CA ILE A 549 -6.93 25.96 -19.88
C ILE A 549 -7.37 26.45 -18.50
N LYS A 550 -7.24 27.75 -18.21
CA LYS A 550 -7.75 28.34 -16.96
C LYS A 550 -9.26 28.17 -16.80
N ASN A 551 -10.02 28.31 -17.88
CA ASN A 551 -11.46 28.06 -17.85
C ASN A 551 -11.79 26.57 -17.62
N GLU A 552 -10.96 25.64 -18.08
CA GLU A 552 -11.08 24.21 -17.76
C GLU A 552 -10.84 23.95 -16.27
N GLU A 553 -9.81 24.57 -15.68
CA GLU A 553 -9.52 24.47 -14.24
C GLU A 553 -10.67 24.98 -13.37
N GLU A 554 -11.24 26.12 -13.73
CA GLU A 554 -12.41 26.68 -13.04
C GLU A 554 -13.62 25.72 -13.12
N ARG A 555 -13.89 25.13 -14.28
CA ARG A 555 -14.97 24.14 -14.46
C ARG A 555 -14.69 22.85 -13.69
N LEU A 556 -13.45 22.37 -13.66
CA LEU A 556 -13.06 21.21 -12.86
C LEU A 556 -13.32 21.49 -11.37
N GLN A 557 -13.02 22.68 -10.88
CA GLN A 557 -13.31 23.06 -9.50
C GLN A 557 -14.83 23.16 -9.24
N LYS A 558 -15.60 23.73 -10.17
CA LYS A 558 -17.08 23.73 -10.09
C LYS A 558 -17.64 22.31 -10.04
N ALA A 559 -17.13 21.40 -10.86
CA ALA A 559 -17.54 20.00 -10.87
C ALA A 559 -17.26 19.32 -9.53
N ARG A 560 -16.06 19.53 -8.96
CA ARG A 560 -15.72 19.03 -7.61
C ARG A 560 -16.68 19.55 -6.55
N ASN A 561 -17.01 20.84 -6.58
CA ASN A 561 -17.95 21.43 -5.62
C ASN A 561 -19.37 20.88 -5.80
N ALA A 562 -19.82 20.67 -7.05
CA ALA A 562 -21.12 20.10 -7.35
C ALA A 562 -21.28 18.66 -6.81
N LEU A 563 -20.26 17.82 -7.00
CA LEU A 563 -20.23 16.44 -6.49
C LEU A 563 -20.16 16.34 -4.96
N GLN A 564 -19.79 17.43 -4.27
CA GLN A 564 -19.82 17.54 -2.80
C GLN A 564 -21.10 18.20 -2.29
N SER A 565 -21.97 18.68 -3.18
CA SER A 565 -23.15 19.44 -2.80
C SER A 565 -24.23 18.53 -2.21
N GLU A 566 -24.83 18.99 -1.11
CA GLU A 566 -25.99 18.34 -0.50
C GLU A 566 -27.32 18.82 -1.11
N ASP A 567 -27.29 19.80 -2.04
CA ASP A 567 -28.48 20.31 -2.72
C ASP A 567 -29.17 19.22 -3.55
N ARG A 568 -30.46 19.00 -3.27
CA ARG A 568 -31.29 18.02 -3.98
C ARG A 568 -31.31 18.26 -5.49
N ARG A 569 -31.40 19.51 -5.93
CA ARG A 569 -31.43 19.83 -7.38
C ARG A 569 -30.13 19.43 -8.06
N MET A 570 -29.00 19.66 -7.39
CA MET A 570 -27.70 19.26 -7.93
C MET A 570 -27.57 17.73 -7.98
N LYS A 571 -28.03 17.02 -6.94
CA LYS A 571 -28.07 15.55 -6.92
C LYS A 571 -28.93 14.98 -8.04
N ASP A 572 -30.10 15.58 -8.32
CA ASP A 572 -30.98 15.16 -9.41
C ASP A 572 -30.30 15.33 -10.78
N ILE A 573 -29.54 16.42 -10.98
CA ILE A 573 -28.76 16.64 -12.22
C ILE A 573 -27.63 15.60 -12.33
N ILE A 574 -26.91 15.33 -11.25
CA ILE A 574 -25.83 14.34 -11.23
C ILE A 574 -26.37 12.95 -11.56
N ASP A 575 -27.44 12.52 -10.90
CA ASP A 575 -28.13 11.23 -11.14
C ASP A 575 -28.58 11.10 -12.60
N MET A 576 -29.15 12.16 -13.17
CA MET A 576 -29.53 12.20 -14.58
C MET A 576 -28.32 12.01 -15.51
N VAL A 577 -27.18 12.64 -15.22
CA VAL A 577 -25.94 12.48 -16.01
C VAL A 577 -25.37 11.06 -15.87
N GLU A 578 -25.40 10.50 -14.67
CA GLU A 578 -24.95 9.12 -14.40
C GLU A 578 -25.80 8.10 -15.17
N LYS A 579 -27.12 8.26 -15.15
CA LYS A 579 -28.07 7.42 -15.92
C LYS A 579 -27.91 7.56 -17.43
N TRP A 580 -27.52 8.74 -17.92
CA TRP A 580 -27.20 8.92 -19.35
C TRP A 580 -25.89 8.21 -19.73
N ASN A 581 -24.92 8.14 -18.82
CA ASN A 581 -23.58 7.60 -19.03
C ASN A 581 -23.28 6.40 -18.12
N LEU A 582 -24.04 5.31 -18.27
CA LEU A 582 -23.93 4.13 -17.40
C LEU A 582 -22.52 3.52 -17.38
N GLY A 583 -21.84 3.47 -18.54
CA GLY A 583 -20.51 2.90 -18.68
C GLY A 583 -19.44 3.75 -18.00
N ASP A 584 -19.43 5.07 -18.29
CA ASP A 584 -18.50 6.02 -17.66
C ASP A 584 -18.71 6.10 -16.13
N THR A 585 -19.97 6.03 -15.67
CA THR A 585 -20.29 6.01 -14.25
C THR A 585 -19.73 4.75 -13.58
N GLU A 586 -19.92 3.60 -14.20
CA GLU A 586 -19.48 2.31 -13.65
C GLU A 586 -17.96 2.22 -13.53
N ILE A 587 -17.21 2.60 -14.57
CA ILE A 587 -15.75 2.57 -14.55
C ILE A 587 -15.15 3.62 -13.60
N TRP A 588 -15.79 4.77 -13.45
CA TRP A 588 -15.41 5.77 -12.45
C TRP A 588 -15.59 5.23 -11.03
N LYS A 589 -16.76 4.64 -10.72
CA LYS A 589 -17.02 3.98 -9.43
C LYS A 589 -16.02 2.88 -9.16
N PHE A 590 -15.78 2.02 -10.14
CA PHE A 590 -14.84 0.90 -10.04
C PHE A 590 -13.41 1.37 -9.75
N SER A 591 -12.89 2.34 -10.53
CA SER A 591 -11.54 2.89 -10.35
C SER A 591 -11.36 3.56 -8.99
N ARG A 592 -12.38 4.32 -8.56
CA ARG A 592 -12.43 4.96 -7.25
C ARG A 592 -12.43 3.94 -6.12
N ALA A 593 -13.25 2.90 -6.22
CA ALA A 593 -13.33 1.81 -5.25
C ALA A 593 -12.03 0.99 -5.19
N TRP A 594 -11.44 0.66 -6.32
CA TRP A 594 -10.15 -0.04 -6.42
C TRP A 594 -9.04 0.71 -5.69
N SER A 595 -8.90 2.01 -6.01
CA SER A 595 -7.93 2.90 -5.37
C SER A 595 -8.21 3.09 -3.87
N ALA A 596 -9.48 3.12 -3.46
CA ALA A 596 -9.86 3.18 -2.04
C ALA A 596 -9.51 1.90 -1.29
N ARG A 597 -9.81 0.72 -1.85
CA ARG A 597 -9.51 -0.57 -1.25
C ARG A 597 -8.03 -0.75 -0.96
N ARG A 598 -7.17 -0.47 -1.95
CA ARG A 598 -5.71 -0.49 -1.79
C ARG A 598 -5.22 0.42 -0.66
N ARG A 599 -5.81 1.60 -0.51
CA ARG A 599 -5.47 2.54 0.58
C ARG A 599 -5.94 2.06 1.94
N VAL A 600 -7.16 1.51 2.04
CA VAL A 600 -7.68 0.96 3.29
C VAL A 600 -6.83 -0.22 3.75
N GLU A 601 -6.49 -1.11 2.83
CA GLU A 601 -5.60 -2.24 3.08
C GLU A 601 -4.24 -1.77 3.63
N ARG A 602 -3.59 -0.82 2.93
CA ARG A 602 -2.29 -0.28 3.34
C ARG A 602 -2.37 0.48 4.67
N LYS A 603 -3.45 1.22 4.94
CA LYS A 603 -3.68 1.89 6.23
C LYS A 603 -3.81 0.88 7.36
N LYS A 604 -4.63 -0.16 7.18
CA LYS A 604 -4.83 -1.21 8.18
C LYS A 604 -3.51 -1.90 8.51
N TRP A 605 -2.71 -2.22 7.49
CA TRP A 605 -1.38 -2.80 7.69
C TRP A 605 -0.43 -1.84 8.45
N GLU A 606 -0.39 -0.55 8.10
CA GLU A 606 0.44 0.43 8.81
C GLU A 606 -0.01 0.61 10.27
N GLU A 607 -1.32 0.54 10.54
CA GLU A 607 -1.86 0.56 11.91
C GLU A 607 -1.40 -0.63 12.74
N GLU A 608 -1.32 -1.82 12.13
CA GLU A 608 -0.77 -3.02 12.78
C GLU A 608 0.75 -2.89 13.00
N GLU A 609 1.46 -2.30 12.03
CA GLU A 609 2.93 -2.26 12.00
C GLU A 609 3.56 -0.99 12.61
N HIS A 610 2.78 0.01 13.03
CA HIS A 610 3.30 1.33 13.46
C HIS A 610 4.32 1.28 14.61
N ARG A 611 4.29 0.21 15.42
CA ARG A 611 5.20 0.02 16.57
C ARG A 611 6.54 -0.58 16.19
N TYR A 612 6.69 -1.07 14.97
CA TYR A 612 7.89 -1.77 14.52
C TYR A 612 8.82 -0.83 13.75
N ALA A 613 10.04 -1.28 13.48
CA ALA A 613 11.01 -0.48 12.75
C ALA A 613 10.58 -0.27 11.28
N GLY A 614 10.96 0.87 10.72
CA GLY A 614 10.57 1.31 9.38
C GLY A 614 9.11 1.78 9.25
N ALA A 615 8.37 1.94 10.34
CA ALA A 615 7.09 2.65 10.32
C ALA A 615 7.30 4.12 9.91
N GLU A 616 6.34 4.73 9.20
CA GLU A 616 6.53 6.09 8.68
C GLU A 616 6.85 7.09 9.80
N SER A 617 6.15 6.99 10.94
CA SER A 617 6.36 7.83 12.12
C SER A 617 7.77 7.73 12.73
N LYS A 618 8.46 6.60 12.53
CA LYS A 618 9.81 6.32 13.06
C LYS A 618 10.93 6.64 12.09
N ALA A 619 10.62 6.75 10.79
CA ALA A 619 11.59 7.11 9.75
C ALA A 619 11.87 8.63 9.67
N GLY A 620 11.38 9.42 10.65
CA GLY A 620 11.48 10.88 10.64
C GLY A 620 10.48 11.56 9.70
N LEU A 621 9.58 10.78 9.08
CA LEU A 621 8.44 11.31 8.34
C LEU A 621 7.32 11.58 9.36
N HIS A 622 7.25 12.81 9.87
CA HIS A 622 6.18 13.19 10.79
C HIS A 622 4.81 13.12 10.10
N THR A 623 4.12 11.99 10.24
CA THR A 623 2.67 11.85 9.99
C THR A 623 1.92 12.34 11.23
N GLY A 624 1.97 13.65 11.48
CA GLY A 624 1.42 14.24 12.70
C GLY A 624 0.82 15.63 12.48
N GLY A 625 -0.47 15.66 12.15
CA GLY A 625 -1.35 16.81 12.45
C GLY A 625 -1.73 17.70 11.26
N GLY A 626 -2.91 17.42 10.68
CA GLY A 626 -3.67 18.39 9.89
C GLY A 626 -3.24 18.56 8.43
N ALA A 627 -4.16 18.27 7.51
CA ALA A 627 -4.22 18.80 6.14
C ALA A 627 -2.88 18.96 5.37
N GLY A 628 -2.60 18.00 4.48
CA GLY A 628 -1.70 18.24 3.34
C GLY A 628 -0.24 17.85 3.58
N GLY A 629 0.06 16.56 3.43
CA GLY A 629 1.34 16.16 2.87
C GLY A 629 1.43 16.80 1.49
N ARG A 630 2.24 17.85 1.43
CA ARG A 630 2.14 18.98 0.50
C ARG A 630 2.61 18.62 -0.90
N TRP A 631 1.75 17.91 -1.64
CA TRP A 631 1.69 17.88 -3.10
C TRP A 631 1.00 19.17 -3.64
N THR A 632 1.43 20.32 -3.15
CA THR A 632 0.98 21.63 -3.65
C THR A 632 2.16 22.57 -3.57
N ASP A 633 2.76 22.86 -4.72
CA ASP A 633 3.49 24.10 -4.87
C ASP A 633 2.57 25.25 -4.48
N LYS A 634 3.13 26.17 -3.69
CA LYS A 634 2.53 27.49 -3.51
C LYS A 634 2.61 28.15 -4.88
N LEU A 635 1.50 28.24 -5.59
CA LEU A 635 1.25 29.40 -6.43
C LEU A 635 1.25 30.63 -5.49
N LYS A 636 2.38 31.32 -5.43
CA LYS A 636 2.47 32.69 -4.94
C LYS A 636 3.16 33.53 -6.02
N SER A 637 2.45 34.62 -6.32
CA SER A 637 2.62 35.67 -7.33
C SER A 637 2.50 35.22 -8.78
#